data_AF-F9UFC6-F1
#
_entry.id   AF-F9UFC6-F1
#
_cell.length_a   1.000
_cell.length_b   1.000
_cell.length_c   1.000
_cell.angle_alpha   90.00
_cell.angle_beta   90.00
_cell.angle_gamma   90.00
#
_symmetry.space_group_name_H-M   'P 1'
#
loop_
_entity.id
_entity.type
_entity.pdbx_description
1 polymer ?
#
loop_
_entity_poly.entity_id
_entity_poly.type
_entity_poly.pdbx_seq_one_letter_code
_entity_poly.pdbx_strand_id
1 'polypeptide(L)'
;MDLGRRSRRFFKVPSLNTLRLRPYGDSLVTPAVAVWLGFAWTIILLMASIEGIVWGFVGASIVPQAAAWLRPVAGLFMFVLMFAIIWIVDASLIMSERPSRARGALGGAVRDEPAGGARWFFGLLVRVLIVAVSLYVTAPFLAKLIRADDIESYHQRLVEQYYARRDAAFQAQVAVRAQEIEARYGGLIAPLEEEIERLSRSLDAERQRRDGITAEYTPEITVLRTELAAAQERLGDEIHGRGDRPEGYGPEARKWDARVKTLVAELAEKQAEIDRRIAEVAQTIADQEGRLRARTDELQRLRFEQQERMDRIRAEVAAAQPEELPPRLTFAARSKALQALRESPDEAGVPHFETVDGFAQAALAILFFSLIALKLFEPAAVRAYFSEALQFQYRKYLDGALSGIPGFACPEDPAQRLSPVDFARLWRAYERDPEGHFAEQEARLAAAEPMRMRLAEESFAETLVARRRENLDEELDLARRRREVEVAAYENEQRLRAGELRAQLADETRAKHHHRRAELEHELQQARESWTLQKAHDEEDLRERMAAFERSIELAREDRRLREKEMEIRRAQREEELRQADVQRLHRHRVEVAELEARRRREDRSARLAGMRDELTRLRELETRDTNEAATLREAGYRLKDVIETLGGKMTAAESALASARTRTAELTRIADGRNEAVAESARSSGGGFWSRTARPDDGKSPREARREMKSLEKWLREEGERLAGMRDERRALELRRITHEDQLRAVEERLSGIRSRILFHEDAIGALLTRESSAPEHVLPSDQPSH
;
A
#
# COMPACT_ATOMS: atom_id res chain seq x y z
N MET A 1 -54.72 -22.68 -40.04
CA MET A 1 -54.15 -21.52 -39.34
C MET A 1 -53.06 -22.04 -38.43
N ASP A 2 -51.79 -21.89 -38.81
CA ASP A 2 -50.66 -22.25 -37.96
C ASP A 2 -49.52 -21.25 -38.24
N LEU A 3 -49.67 -20.07 -37.63
CA LEU A 3 -48.72 -18.95 -37.69
C LEU A 3 -48.09 -18.84 -36.31
N GLY A 4 -46.89 -19.37 -36.11
CA GLY A 4 -46.28 -19.21 -34.80
C GLY A 4 -44.94 -19.88 -34.49
N ARG A 5 -43.95 -19.84 -35.39
CA ARG A 5 -42.55 -20.14 -35.00
C ARG A 5 -41.51 -19.46 -35.89
N ARG A 6 -41.61 -18.13 -36.03
CA ARG A 6 -40.50 -17.33 -36.60
C ARG A 6 -39.46 -17.03 -35.51
N SER A 7 -38.39 -17.82 -35.53
CA SER A 7 -37.00 -17.34 -35.53
C SER A 7 -36.62 -16.29 -34.46
N ARG A 8 -36.35 -16.76 -33.23
CA ARG A 8 -35.33 -16.13 -32.37
C ARG A 8 -33.94 -16.55 -32.86
N ARG A 9 -33.38 -15.83 -33.83
CA ARG A 9 -31.93 -15.85 -34.11
C ARG A 9 -31.21 -15.02 -33.04
N PHE A 10 -31.35 -15.40 -31.78
CA PHE A 10 -30.52 -14.83 -30.72
C PHE A 10 -29.23 -15.65 -30.68
N PHE A 11 -28.10 -14.95 -30.69
CA PHE A 11 -26.74 -15.42 -30.51
C PHE A 11 -26.66 -16.88 -30.05
N LYS A 12 -26.32 -17.80 -30.97
CA LYS A 12 -25.83 -19.12 -30.58
C LYS A 12 -24.56 -18.86 -29.78
N VAL A 13 -24.68 -18.74 -28.46
CA VAL A 13 -23.55 -18.73 -27.56
C VAL A 13 -22.74 -19.96 -27.93
N PRO A 14 -21.45 -19.83 -28.26
CA PRO A 14 -20.63 -20.99 -28.58
C PRO A 14 -20.81 -21.99 -27.45
N SER A 15 -21.30 -23.19 -27.81
CA SER A 15 -21.55 -24.22 -26.81
C SER A 15 -20.27 -24.46 -26.01
N LEU A 16 -20.36 -24.65 -24.69
CA LEU A 16 -19.21 -24.94 -23.82
C LEU A 16 -18.31 -26.08 -24.35
N ASN A 17 -18.85 -26.91 -25.24
CA ASN A 17 -18.13 -27.96 -25.96
C ASN A 17 -17.00 -27.43 -26.86
N THR A 18 -17.13 -26.25 -27.46
CA THR A 18 -16.05 -25.63 -28.24
C THR A 18 -14.86 -25.25 -27.35
N LEU A 19 -15.13 -24.78 -26.12
CA LEU A 19 -14.10 -24.54 -25.10
C LEU A 19 -13.50 -25.85 -24.55
N ARG A 20 -14.17 -26.98 -24.69
CA ARG A 20 -13.65 -28.32 -24.34
C ARG A 20 -12.94 -29.01 -25.50
N LEU A 21 -12.67 -28.30 -26.60
CA LEU A 21 -12.12 -28.85 -27.83
C LEU A 21 -12.97 -29.98 -28.47
N ARG A 22 -14.29 -29.98 -28.21
CA ARG A 22 -15.25 -31.00 -28.69
C ARG A 22 -16.30 -30.40 -29.64
N PRO A 23 -15.93 -29.95 -30.85
CA PRO A 23 -16.87 -29.30 -31.76
C PRO A 23 -18.03 -30.21 -32.19
N TYR A 24 -17.81 -31.53 -32.20
CA TYR A 24 -18.80 -32.53 -32.63
C TYR A 24 -19.54 -33.22 -31.47
N GLY A 25 -19.33 -32.78 -30.23
CA GLY A 25 -19.91 -33.40 -29.03
C GLY A 25 -19.20 -34.70 -28.65
N ASP A 26 -19.92 -35.61 -28.00
CA ASP A 26 -19.40 -36.90 -27.51
C ASP A 26 -19.44 -38.03 -28.56
N SER A 27 -19.98 -37.76 -29.75
CA SER A 27 -19.95 -38.68 -30.89
C SER A 27 -18.50 -38.96 -31.33
N LEU A 28 -18.14 -40.24 -31.50
CA LEU A 28 -16.78 -40.72 -31.80
C LEU A 28 -15.72 -40.43 -30.72
N VAL A 29 -16.08 -39.91 -29.53
CA VAL A 29 -15.10 -39.71 -28.44
C VAL A 29 -14.83 -41.05 -27.76
N THR A 30 -13.62 -41.58 -27.94
CA THR A 30 -13.14 -42.71 -27.12
C THR A 30 -12.45 -42.21 -25.85
N PRO A 31 -12.27 -43.04 -24.81
CA PRO A 31 -11.51 -42.64 -23.62
C PRO A 31 -10.10 -42.12 -23.94
N ALA A 32 -9.43 -42.72 -24.93
CA ALA A 32 -8.12 -42.26 -25.40
C ALA A 32 -8.19 -40.87 -26.05
N VAL A 33 -9.22 -40.60 -26.87
CA VAL A 33 -9.46 -39.27 -27.45
C VAL A 33 -9.76 -38.25 -26.35
N ALA A 34 -10.56 -38.61 -25.36
CA ALA A 34 -10.88 -37.74 -24.23
C ALA A 34 -9.64 -37.34 -23.42
N VAL A 35 -8.76 -38.30 -23.10
CA VAL A 35 -7.50 -38.03 -22.39
C VAL A 35 -6.57 -37.16 -23.24
N TRP A 36 -6.42 -37.46 -24.53
CA TRP A 36 -5.60 -36.67 -25.44
C TRP A 36 -6.10 -35.23 -25.57
N LEU A 37 -7.42 -35.04 -25.72
CA LEU A 37 -8.04 -33.70 -25.75
C LEU A 37 -7.89 -32.97 -24.42
N GLY A 38 -7.90 -33.69 -23.30
CA GLY A 38 -7.59 -33.14 -21.97
C GLY A 38 -6.17 -32.58 -21.90
N PHE A 39 -5.17 -33.32 -22.39
CA PHE A 39 -3.79 -32.81 -22.48
C PHE A 39 -3.67 -31.61 -23.42
N ALA A 40 -4.27 -31.68 -24.61
CA ALA A 40 -4.30 -30.56 -25.55
C ALA A 40 -4.88 -29.30 -24.88
N TRP A 41 -6.05 -29.45 -24.23
CA TRP A 41 -6.75 -28.38 -23.54
C TRP A 41 -5.89 -27.74 -22.46
N THR A 42 -5.24 -28.55 -21.61
CA THR A 42 -4.38 -28.05 -20.53
C THR A 42 -3.19 -27.25 -21.08
N ILE A 43 -2.52 -27.76 -22.13
CA ILE A 43 -1.37 -27.05 -22.72
C ILE A 43 -1.82 -25.73 -23.36
N ILE A 44 -2.92 -25.74 -24.11
CA ILE A 44 -3.48 -24.54 -24.74
C ILE A 44 -3.89 -23.51 -23.66
N LEU A 45 -4.53 -23.96 -22.59
CA LEU A 45 -4.92 -23.10 -21.48
C LEU A 45 -3.71 -22.45 -20.82
N LEU A 46 -2.67 -23.24 -20.52
CA LEU A 46 -1.46 -22.74 -19.88
C LEU A 46 -0.76 -21.70 -20.77
N MET A 47 -0.60 -22.01 -22.07
CA MET A 47 0.00 -21.10 -23.05
C MET A 47 -0.79 -19.79 -23.17
N ALA A 48 -2.11 -19.88 -23.37
CA ALA A 48 -2.98 -18.71 -23.48
C ALA A 48 -3.02 -17.88 -22.18
N SER A 49 -2.94 -18.53 -21.02
CA SER A 49 -2.93 -17.86 -19.72
C SER A 49 -1.63 -17.08 -19.48
N ILE A 50 -0.47 -17.69 -19.75
CA ILE A 50 0.83 -17.02 -19.58
C ILE A 50 0.88 -15.77 -20.48
N GLU A 51 0.50 -15.92 -21.73
CA GLU A 51 0.48 -14.82 -22.70
C GLU A 51 -0.55 -13.76 -22.31
N GLY A 52 -1.76 -14.17 -21.94
CA GLY A 52 -2.79 -13.27 -21.43
C GLY A 52 -2.30 -12.46 -20.23
N ILE A 53 -1.64 -13.09 -19.26
CA ILE A 53 -1.10 -12.42 -18.06
C ILE A 53 -0.09 -11.35 -18.46
N VAL A 54 0.88 -11.69 -19.32
CA VAL A 54 1.92 -10.76 -19.78
C VAL A 54 1.30 -9.56 -20.48
N TRP A 55 0.37 -9.79 -21.42
CA TRP A 55 -0.31 -8.71 -22.12
C TRP A 55 -1.26 -7.91 -21.23
N GLY A 56 -1.83 -8.53 -20.20
CA GLY A 56 -2.61 -7.85 -19.18
C GLY A 56 -1.75 -6.87 -18.38
N PHE A 57 -0.53 -7.26 -17.98
CA PHE A 57 0.41 -6.35 -17.34
C PHE A 57 0.88 -5.23 -18.28
N VAL A 58 1.14 -5.53 -19.55
CA VAL A 58 1.44 -4.52 -20.58
C VAL A 58 0.28 -3.53 -20.68
N GLY A 59 -0.96 -4.01 -20.80
CA GLY A 59 -2.18 -3.19 -20.82
C GLY A 59 -2.31 -2.29 -19.59
N ALA A 60 -2.08 -2.83 -18.40
CA ALA A 60 -2.09 -2.06 -17.16
C ALA A 60 -0.98 -0.98 -17.12
N SER A 61 0.19 -1.26 -17.69
CA SER A 61 1.33 -0.33 -17.71
C SER A 61 1.17 0.84 -18.70
N ILE A 62 0.35 0.69 -19.73
CA ILE A 62 0.04 1.75 -20.71
C ILE A 62 -0.82 2.85 -20.06
N VAL A 63 -1.57 2.53 -19.01
CA VAL A 63 -2.47 3.47 -18.34
C VAL A 63 -1.66 4.53 -17.56
N PRO A 64 -1.87 5.83 -17.84
CA PRO A 64 -1.20 6.92 -17.13
C PRO A 64 -1.44 6.88 -15.63
N GLN A 65 -0.48 7.33 -14.83
CA GLN A 65 -0.62 7.41 -13.36
C GLN A 65 -1.83 8.27 -12.93
N ALA A 66 -2.14 9.33 -13.68
CA ALA A 66 -3.32 10.18 -13.43
C ALA A 66 -4.66 9.41 -13.51
N ALA A 67 -4.68 8.27 -14.20
CA ALA A 67 -5.85 7.41 -14.34
C ALA A 67 -5.59 6.00 -13.78
N ALA A 68 -4.87 5.89 -12.65
CA ALA A 68 -4.46 4.61 -12.07
C ALA A 68 -5.62 3.62 -11.84
N TRP A 69 -6.85 4.11 -11.62
CA TRP A 69 -8.05 3.28 -11.47
C TRP A 69 -8.42 2.48 -12.74
N LEU A 70 -8.00 2.93 -13.93
CA LEU A 70 -8.20 2.22 -15.20
C LEU A 70 -7.20 1.07 -15.40
N ARG A 71 -6.12 0.99 -14.61
CA ARG A 71 -5.09 -0.06 -14.74
C ARG A 71 -5.66 -1.48 -14.69
N PRO A 72 -6.46 -1.88 -13.67
CA PRO A 72 -7.02 -3.22 -13.63
C PRO A 72 -8.00 -3.47 -14.79
N VAL A 73 -8.73 -2.45 -15.24
CA VAL A 73 -9.70 -2.57 -16.34
C VAL A 73 -9.00 -2.78 -17.68
N ALA A 74 -8.00 -1.94 -17.99
CA ALA A 74 -7.21 -2.06 -19.21
C ALA A 74 -6.40 -3.36 -19.22
N GLY A 75 -5.85 -3.76 -18.06
CA GLY A 75 -5.14 -5.01 -17.91
C GLY A 75 -6.04 -6.23 -18.11
N LEU A 76 -7.22 -6.26 -17.48
CA LEU A 76 -8.20 -7.34 -17.67
C LEU A 76 -8.68 -7.42 -19.13
N PHE A 77 -8.93 -6.27 -19.77
CA PHE A 77 -9.34 -6.22 -21.16
C PHE A 77 -8.26 -6.81 -22.09
N MET A 78 -7.01 -6.38 -21.93
CA MET A 78 -5.89 -6.91 -22.73
C MET A 78 -5.62 -8.40 -22.45
N PHE A 79 -5.75 -8.83 -21.19
CA PHE A 79 -5.70 -10.24 -20.82
C PHE A 79 -6.73 -11.06 -21.58
N VAL A 80 -8.01 -10.68 -21.49
CA VAL A 80 -9.12 -11.42 -22.13
C VAL A 80 -8.96 -11.43 -23.65
N LEU A 81 -8.56 -10.30 -24.23
CA LEU A 81 -8.35 -10.17 -25.68
C LEU A 81 -7.24 -11.12 -26.16
N MET A 82 -6.06 -11.06 -25.55
CA MET A 82 -4.92 -11.87 -25.97
C MET A 82 -5.09 -13.35 -25.64
N PHE A 83 -5.66 -13.65 -24.48
CA PHE A 83 -6.07 -15.01 -24.12
C PHE A 83 -7.01 -15.59 -25.19
N ALA A 84 -8.06 -14.85 -25.57
CA ALA A 84 -9.02 -15.33 -26.56
C ALA A 84 -8.40 -15.54 -27.94
N ILE A 85 -7.54 -14.62 -28.41
CA ILE A 85 -6.83 -14.76 -29.69
C ILE A 85 -5.98 -16.03 -29.69
N ILE A 86 -5.15 -16.21 -28.66
CA ILE A 86 -4.22 -17.34 -28.59
C ILE A 86 -4.97 -18.65 -28.44
N TRP A 87 -5.99 -18.66 -27.58
CA TRP A 87 -6.90 -19.79 -27.40
C TRP A 87 -7.54 -20.21 -28.73
N ILE A 88 -8.14 -19.27 -29.47
CA ILE A 88 -8.80 -19.55 -30.74
C ILE A 88 -7.80 -20.11 -31.77
N VAL A 89 -6.63 -19.48 -31.89
CA VAL A 89 -5.60 -19.92 -32.83
C VAL A 89 -5.10 -21.33 -32.49
N ASP A 90 -4.79 -21.60 -31.22
CA ASP A 90 -4.34 -22.91 -30.79
C ASP A 90 -5.40 -24.00 -30.89
N ALA A 91 -6.62 -23.70 -30.44
CA ALA A 91 -7.75 -24.61 -30.57
C ALA A 91 -8.00 -24.93 -32.05
N SER A 92 -7.92 -23.93 -32.94
CA SER A 92 -8.08 -24.15 -34.38
C SER A 92 -6.98 -25.03 -34.97
N LEU A 93 -5.74 -24.93 -34.49
CA LEU A 93 -4.64 -25.79 -34.92
C LEU A 93 -4.88 -27.24 -34.51
N ILE A 94 -5.27 -27.46 -33.25
CA ILE A 94 -5.57 -28.81 -32.74
C ILE A 94 -6.75 -29.43 -33.49
N MET A 95 -7.80 -28.64 -33.75
CA MET A 95 -8.99 -29.07 -34.49
C MET A 95 -8.76 -29.23 -35.99
N SER A 96 -7.71 -28.63 -36.56
CA SER A 96 -7.48 -28.68 -38.01
C SER A 96 -7.26 -30.12 -38.48
N GLU A 97 -8.01 -30.53 -39.51
CA GLU A 97 -7.83 -31.86 -40.11
C GLU A 97 -6.47 -31.93 -40.81
N ARG A 98 -5.67 -32.94 -40.46
CA ARG A 98 -4.39 -33.17 -41.13
C ARG A 98 -4.66 -33.79 -42.51
N PRO A 99 -4.12 -33.22 -43.61
CA PRO A 99 -4.29 -33.81 -44.93
C PRO A 99 -3.74 -35.24 -44.93
N SER A 100 -4.59 -36.22 -45.21
CA SER A 100 -4.20 -37.62 -45.25
C SER A 100 -3.36 -37.88 -46.50
N ARG A 101 -2.03 -37.96 -46.34
CA ARG A 101 -1.07 -38.24 -47.42
C ARG A 101 -1.29 -39.58 -48.15
N ALA A 102 -2.20 -40.44 -47.66
CA ALA A 102 -2.47 -41.76 -48.22
C ALA A 102 -3.32 -41.76 -49.52
N ARG A 103 -3.81 -40.60 -50.00
CA ARG A 103 -4.65 -40.52 -51.21
C ARG A 103 -3.88 -40.51 -52.54
N GLY A 104 -2.55 -40.34 -52.53
CA GLY A 104 -1.76 -40.12 -53.75
C GLY A 104 -1.21 -41.35 -54.49
N ALA A 105 -1.41 -42.58 -54.00
CA ALA A 105 -0.73 -43.77 -54.57
C ALA A 105 -1.59 -44.64 -55.50
N LEU A 106 -2.92 -44.47 -55.54
CA LEU A 106 -3.83 -45.34 -56.29
C LEU A 106 -4.89 -44.51 -57.05
N GLY A 107 -4.48 -43.93 -58.18
CA GLY A 107 -5.22 -43.82 -59.46
C GLY A 107 -6.68 -43.33 -59.55
N GLY A 108 -7.33 -42.88 -58.48
CA GLY A 108 -8.74 -42.43 -58.51
C GLY A 108 -8.88 -40.95 -58.84
N ALA A 109 -9.42 -40.63 -60.02
CA ALA A 109 -9.60 -39.28 -60.58
C ALA A 109 -10.67 -38.41 -59.89
N VAL A 110 -10.70 -38.37 -58.56
CA VAL A 110 -11.46 -37.35 -57.83
C VAL A 110 -10.50 -36.19 -57.58
N ARG A 111 -10.81 -35.02 -58.15
CA ARG A 111 -10.09 -33.75 -57.99
C ARG A 111 -9.74 -33.51 -56.51
N ASP A 112 -8.55 -33.93 -56.11
CA ASP A 112 -7.93 -33.51 -54.85
C ASP A 112 -7.69 -32.01 -54.99
N GLU A 113 -8.38 -31.19 -54.19
CA GLU A 113 -8.10 -29.76 -54.13
C GLU A 113 -6.72 -29.56 -53.47
N PRO A 114 -5.66 -29.13 -54.20
CA PRO A 114 -4.35 -28.81 -53.60
C PRO A 114 -4.44 -27.70 -52.54
N ALA A 115 -5.58 -27.00 -52.47
CA ALA A 115 -5.88 -25.99 -51.48
C ALA A 115 -5.92 -26.52 -50.03
N GLY A 116 -6.30 -27.78 -49.79
CA GLY A 116 -6.42 -28.32 -48.43
C GLY A 116 -5.09 -28.43 -47.69
N GLY A 117 -4.07 -28.97 -48.37
CA GLY A 117 -2.71 -29.07 -47.82
C GLY A 117 -2.06 -27.70 -47.61
N ALA A 118 -2.20 -26.79 -48.58
CA ALA A 118 -1.67 -25.43 -48.48
C ALA A 118 -2.29 -24.65 -47.31
N ARG A 119 -3.60 -24.77 -47.09
CA ARG A 119 -4.30 -24.15 -45.95
C ARG A 119 -3.79 -24.66 -44.60
N TRP A 120 -3.54 -25.97 -44.49
CA TRP A 120 -2.99 -26.56 -43.26
C TRP A 120 -1.57 -26.08 -42.98
N PHE A 121 -0.68 -26.10 -43.98
CA PHE A 121 0.68 -25.58 -43.85
C PHE A 121 0.72 -24.08 -43.57
N PHE A 122 -0.16 -23.30 -44.19
CA PHE A 122 -0.29 -21.87 -43.93
C PHE A 122 -0.73 -21.61 -42.48
N GLY A 123 -1.70 -22.37 -41.95
CA GLY A 123 -2.10 -22.30 -40.55
C GLY A 123 -0.94 -22.61 -39.58
N LEU A 124 -0.14 -23.63 -39.89
CA LEU A 124 1.06 -23.95 -39.12
C LEU A 124 2.11 -22.84 -39.19
N LEU A 125 2.35 -22.26 -40.37
CA LEU A 125 3.34 -21.19 -40.56
C LEU A 125 2.93 -19.89 -39.84
N VAL A 126 1.65 -19.50 -39.95
CA VAL A 126 1.10 -18.38 -39.19
C VAL A 126 1.27 -18.62 -37.69
N ARG A 127 1.09 -19.85 -37.22
CA ARG A 127 1.32 -20.18 -35.81
C ARG A 127 2.78 -20.05 -35.39
N VAL A 128 3.72 -20.58 -36.18
CA VAL A 128 5.16 -20.44 -35.94
C VAL A 128 5.54 -18.95 -35.88
N LEU A 129 5.00 -18.13 -36.77
CA LEU A 129 5.21 -16.69 -36.78
C LEU A 129 4.65 -16.01 -35.52
N ILE A 130 3.41 -16.31 -35.13
CA ILE A 130 2.79 -15.78 -33.91
C ILE A 130 3.64 -16.14 -32.69
N VAL A 131 4.10 -17.39 -32.59
CA VAL A 131 4.91 -17.86 -31.46
C VAL A 131 6.30 -17.21 -31.47
N ALA A 132 6.92 -17.03 -32.63
CA ALA A 132 8.20 -16.33 -32.73
C ALA A 132 8.08 -14.87 -32.26
N VAL A 133 7.00 -14.18 -32.66
CA VAL A 133 6.69 -12.82 -32.19
C VAL A 133 6.41 -12.82 -30.69
N SER A 134 5.66 -13.80 -30.19
CA SER A 134 5.40 -13.99 -28.77
C SER A 134 6.69 -14.20 -27.98
N LEU A 135 7.56 -15.11 -28.40
CA LEU A 135 8.85 -15.35 -27.74
C LEU A 135 9.73 -14.09 -27.72
N TYR A 136 9.71 -13.32 -28.81
CA TYR A 136 10.48 -12.08 -28.91
C TYR A 136 9.93 -10.97 -28.00
N VAL A 137 8.61 -10.86 -27.87
CA VAL A 137 7.96 -9.79 -27.10
C VAL A 137 7.69 -10.23 -25.66
N THR A 138 6.94 -11.31 -25.47
CA THR A 138 6.44 -11.81 -24.19
C THR A 138 7.57 -12.23 -23.25
N ALA A 139 8.63 -12.88 -23.73
CA ALA A 139 9.66 -13.39 -22.84
C ALA A 139 10.43 -12.28 -22.08
N PRO A 140 10.91 -11.19 -22.72
CA PRO A 140 11.46 -10.05 -22.01
C PRO A 140 10.50 -9.40 -20.99
N PHE A 141 9.19 -9.39 -21.28
CA PHE A 141 8.20 -8.87 -20.34
C PHE A 141 7.95 -9.80 -19.16
N LEU A 142 7.94 -11.11 -19.38
CA LEU A 142 7.82 -12.09 -18.30
C LEU A 142 9.03 -12.00 -17.37
N ALA A 143 10.24 -11.81 -17.92
CA ALA A 143 11.43 -11.59 -17.10
C ALA A 143 11.35 -10.29 -16.27
N LYS A 144 10.83 -9.21 -16.84
CA LYS A 144 10.56 -7.97 -16.08
C LYS A 144 9.58 -8.18 -14.92
N LEU A 145 8.61 -9.09 -15.07
CA LEU A 145 7.64 -9.40 -14.01
C LEU A 145 8.25 -10.25 -12.91
N ILE A 146 9.00 -11.28 -13.27
CA ILE A 146 9.65 -12.16 -12.29
C ILE A 146 10.75 -11.40 -11.53
N ARG A 147 11.44 -10.44 -12.17
CA ARG A 147 12.49 -9.61 -11.55
C ARG A 147 12.00 -8.25 -11.04
N ALA A 148 10.71 -8.13 -10.74
CA ALA A 148 10.14 -6.88 -10.25
C ALA A 148 10.86 -6.39 -8.97
N ASP A 149 11.15 -7.33 -8.05
CA ASP A 149 11.82 -7.05 -6.78
C ASP A 149 13.29 -6.61 -6.98
N ASP A 150 14.01 -7.23 -7.91
CA ASP A 150 15.38 -6.84 -8.26
C ASP A 150 15.42 -5.40 -8.81
N ILE A 151 14.46 -5.05 -9.67
CA ILE A 151 14.33 -3.71 -10.25
C ILE A 151 14.00 -2.67 -9.16
N GLU A 152 13.13 -3.03 -8.21
CA GLU A 152 12.79 -2.17 -7.07
C GLU A 152 14.01 -1.95 -6.16
N SER A 153 14.75 -3.00 -5.83
CA SER A 153 15.97 -2.90 -5.03
C SER A 153 17.06 -2.06 -5.72
N TYR A 154 17.22 -2.20 -7.04
CA TYR A 154 18.15 -1.39 -7.83
C TYR A 154 17.73 0.09 -7.84
N HIS A 155 16.42 0.34 -7.97
CA HIS A 155 15.91 1.69 -7.93
C HIS A 155 16.08 2.35 -6.56
N GLN A 156 15.81 1.61 -5.49
CA GLN A 156 16.03 2.09 -4.13
C GLN A 156 17.49 2.48 -3.93
N ARG A 157 18.43 1.65 -4.38
CA ARG A 157 19.87 1.98 -4.36
C ARG A 157 20.19 3.26 -5.14
N LEU A 158 19.55 3.49 -6.30
CA LEU A 158 19.73 4.73 -7.05
C LEU A 158 19.16 5.96 -6.32
N VAL A 159 18.02 5.81 -5.64
CA VAL A 159 17.41 6.88 -4.84
C VAL A 159 18.29 7.20 -3.63
N GLU A 160 18.77 6.19 -2.91
CA GLU A 160 19.71 6.34 -1.80
C GLU A 160 21.01 7.02 -2.24
N GLN A 161 21.58 6.62 -3.38
CA GLN A 161 22.76 7.28 -3.94
C GLN A 161 22.49 8.73 -4.35
N TYR A 162 21.31 9.04 -4.85
CA TYR A 162 20.91 10.40 -5.19
C TYR A 162 20.88 11.28 -3.92
N TYR A 163 20.23 10.81 -2.86
CA TYR A 163 20.17 11.53 -1.58
C TYR A 163 21.55 11.67 -0.93
N ALA A 164 22.35 10.60 -0.90
CA ALA A 164 23.71 10.65 -0.37
C ALA A 164 24.59 11.67 -1.12
N ARG A 165 24.49 11.75 -2.46
CA ARG A 165 25.23 12.74 -3.26
C ARG A 165 24.74 14.16 -2.99
N ARG A 166 23.42 14.34 -2.85
CA ARG A 166 22.81 15.63 -2.55
C ARG A 166 23.21 16.13 -1.16
N ASP A 167 23.20 15.26 -0.16
CA ASP A 167 23.63 15.55 1.21
C ASP A 167 25.13 15.86 1.25
N ALA A 168 25.96 15.10 0.55
CA ALA A 168 27.38 15.42 0.43
C ALA A 168 27.62 16.80 -0.20
N ALA A 169 26.88 17.13 -1.27
CA ALA A 169 26.94 18.45 -1.90
C ALA A 169 26.46 19.57 -0.96
N PHE A 170 25.40 19.32 -0.18
CA PHE A 170 24.92 20.24 0.86
C PHE A 170 26.00 20.54 1.89
N GLN A 171 26.56 19.48 2.48
CA GLN A 171 27.57 19.61 3.54
C GLN A 171 28.83 20.30 3.01
N ALA A 172 29.25 20.00 1.77
CA ALA A 172 30.37 20.70 1.14
C ALA A 172 30.11 22.21 0.99
N GLN A 173 28.91 22.61 0.56
CA GLN A 173 28.56 24.03 0.43
C GLN A 173 28.48 24.75 1.79
N VAL A 174 27.90 24.08 2.80
CA VAL A 174 27.86 24.61 4.17
C VAL A 174 29.28 24.75 4.72
N ALA A 175 30.13 23.74 4.55
CA ALA A 175 31.51 23.76 5.05
C ALA A 175 32.35 24.89 4.44
N VAL A 176 32.25 25.13 3.12
CA VAL A 176 32.96 26.23 2.46
C VAL A 176 32.56 27.59 3.06
N ARG A 177 31.26 27.83 3.25
CA ARG A 177 30.77 29.08 3.85
C ARG A 177 31.03 29.18 5.36
N ALA A 178 31.03 28.03 6.06
CA ALA A 178 31.35 27.96 7.48
C ALA A 178 32.80 28.37 7.73
N GLN A 179 33.74 27.92 6.91
CA GLN A 179 35.15 28.31 7.01
C GLN A 179 35.36 29.83 6.92
N GLU A 180 34.60 30.52 6.06
CA GLU A 180 34.68 32.00 5.96
C GLU A 180 34.22 32.68 7.25
N ILE A 181 33.15 32.18 7.88
CA ILE A 181 32.65 32.68 9.16
C ILE A 181 33.62 32.36 10.29
N GLU A 182 34.07 31.12 10.39
CA GLU A 182 35.02 30.67 11.41
C GLU A 182 36.32 31.48 11.35
N ALA A 183 36.87 31.72 10.16
CA ALA A 183 38.05 32.56 10.00
C ALA A 183 37.80 34.00 10.47
N ARG A 184 36.63 34.59 10.14
CA ARG A 184 36.27 35.95 10.54
C ARG A 184 36.06 36.08 12.05
N TYR A 185 35.26 35.21 12.66
CA TYR A 185 34.97 35.27 14.09
C TYR A 185 36.13 34.76 14.93
N GLY A 186 36.91 33.79 14.44
CA GLY A 186 38.14 33.35 15.10
C GLY A 186 39.13 34.49 15.32
N GLY A 187 39.27 35.39 14.34
CA GLY A 187 40.10 36.60 14.49
C GLY A 187 39.58 37.62 15.52
N LEU A 188 38.29 37.59 15.86
CA LEU A 188 37.68 38.47 16.87
C LEU A 188 37.65 37.82 18.27
N ILE A 189 37.44 36.51 18.33
CA ILE A 189 37.32 35.73 19.56
C ILE A 189 38.68 35.54 20.23
N ALA A 190 39.71 35.16 19.47
CA ALA A 190 41.04 34.88 20.02
C ALA A 190 41.65 36.02 20.86
N PRO A 191 41.64 37.31 20.43
CA PRO A 191 42.18 38.39 21.24
C PRO A 191 41.37 38.65 22.53
N LEU A 192 40.05 38.43 22.51
CA LEU A 192 39.21 38.56 23.69
C LEU A 192 39.49 37.45 24.71
N GLU A 193 39.67 36.22 24.25
CA GLU A 193 40.07 35.09 25.11
C GLU A 193 41.42 35.36 25.78
N GLU A 194 42.40 35.90 25.03
CA GLU A 194 43.70 36.28 25.59
C GLU A 194 43.57 37.44 26.61
N GLU A 195 42.72 38.44 26.35
CA GLU A 195 42.47 39.55 27.27
C GLU A 195 41.78 39.08 28.55
N ILE A 196 40.78 38.19 28.44
CA ILE A 196 40.10 37.56 29.59
C ILE A 196 41.09 36.77 30.43
N GLU A 197 41.95 35.97 29.82
CA GLU A 197 42.95 35.18 30.53
C GLU A 197 43.96 36.10 31.25
N ARG A 198 44.38 37.19 30.59
CA ARG A 198 45.29 38.19 31.18
C ARG A 198 44.64 38.91 32.37
N LEU A 199 43.37 39.30 32.24
CA LEU A 199 42.60 39.93 33.33
C LEU A 199 42.39 38.97 34.50
N SER A 200 42.09 37.70 34.23
CA SER A 200 41.94 36.67 35.26
C SER A 200 43.24 36.50 36.06
N ARG A 201 44.38 36.38 35.37
CA ARG A 201 45.70 36.29 36.03
C ARG A 201 46.03 37.53 36.86
N SER A 202 45.72 38.73 36.35
CA SER A 202 45.91 39.99 37.07
C SER A 202 45.05 40.07 38.34
N LEU A 203 43.80 39.59 38.25
CA LEU A 203 42.85 39.58 39.35
C LEU A 203 43.26 38.60 40.45
N ASP A 204 43.76 37.42 40.08
CA ASP A 204 44.30 36.47 41.05
C ASP A 204 45.52 37.04 41.78
N ALA A 205 46.38 37.78 41.08
CA ALA A 205 47.53 38.46 41.70
C ALA A 205 47.10 39.54 42.71
N GLU A 206 46.09 40.36 42.40
CA GLU A 206 45.58 41.38 43.36
C GLU A 206 44.85 40.74 44.55
N ARG A 207 44.14 39.63 44.35
CA ARG A 207 43.55 38.85 45.46
C ARG A 207 44.64 38.31 46.39
N GLN A 208 45.71 37.74 45.84
CA GLN A 208 46.87 37.31 46.62
C GLN A 208 47.52 38.49 47.36
N ARG A 209 47.60 39.67 46.75
CA ARG A 209 48.12 40.88 47.39
C ARG A 209 47.26 41.32 48.59
N ARG A 210 45.93 41.32 48.45
CA ARG A 210 45.00 41.60 49.56
C ARG A 210 45.20 40.61 50.72
N ASP A 211 45.31 39.34 50.40
CA ASP A 211 45.50 38.28 51.39
C ASP A 211 46.87 38.42 52.06
N GLY A 212 47.90 38.82 51.32
CA GLY A 212 49.23 39.17 51.83
C GLY A 212 49.22 40.35 52.82
N ILE A 213 48.52 41.45 52.50
CA ILE A 213 48.33 42.59 53.42
C ILE A 213 47.61 42.11 54.68
N THR A 214 46.58 41.28 54.55
CA THR A 214 45.86 40.75 55.70
C THR A 214 46.77 39.90 56.59
N ALA A 215 47.59 39.03 55.99
CA ALA A 215 48.54 38.17 56.69
C ALA A 215 49.66 38.97 57.40
N GLU A 216 50.15 40.06 56.79
CA GLU A 216 51.19 40.94 57.35
C GLU A 216 50.75 41.55 58.69
N TYR A 217 49.52 42.05 58.79
CA TYR A 217 49.04 42.76 59.98
C TYR A 217 48.29 41.86 60.98
N THR A 218 47.89 40.65 60.59
CA THR A 218 47.25 39.67 61.49
C THR A 218 48.05 39.44 62.79
N PRO A 219 49.37 39.21 62.79
CA PRO A 219 50.12 39.01 64.03
C PRO A 219 50.12 40.25 64.92
N GLU A 220 50.29 41.46 64.35
CA GLU A 220 50.27 42.72 65.12
C GLU A 220 48.92 42.96 65.80
N ILE A 221 47.81 42.78 65.07
CA ILE A 221 46.46 42.88 65.65
C ILE A 221 46.26 41.83 66.73
N THR A 222 46.75 40.60 66.52
CA THR A 222 46.59 39.51 67.49
C THR A 222 47.31 39.82 68.80
N VAL A 223 48.52 40.39 68.71
CA VAL A 223 49.26 40.87 69.89
C VAL A 223 48.49 41.99 70.59
N LEU A 224 48.04 43.02 69.87
CA LEU A 224 47.26 44.13 70.44
C LEU A 224 45.95 43.66 71.10
N ARG A 225 45.24 42.70 70.49
CA ARG A 225 44.04 42.08 71.08
C ARG A 225 44.35 41.30 72.35
N THR A 226 45.45 40.56 72.35
CA THR A 226 45.89 39.78 73.52
C THR A 226 46.31 40.71 74.66
N GLU A 227 47.07 41.77 74.36
CA GLU A 227 47.45 42.80 75.34
C GLU A 227 46.23 43.55 75.88
N LEU A 228 45.27 43.89 75.01
CA LEU A 228 44.02 44.53 75.40
C LEU A 228 43.22 43.63 76.36
N ALA A 229 43.06 42.35 76.02
CA ALA A 229 42.36 41.39 76.88
C ALA A 229 43.05 41.26 78.25
N ALA A 230 44.37 41.13 78.28
CA ALA A 230 45.15 41.05 79.53
C ALA A 230 45.05 42.35 80.35
N ALA A 231 45.04 43.52 79.70
CA ALA A 231 44.86 44.81 80.37
C ALA A 231 43.44 44.99 80.92
N GLN A 232 42.42 44.52 80.20
CA GLN A 232 41.01 44.52 80.65
C GLN A 232 40.80 43.57 81.83
N GLU A 233 41.40 42.39 81.81
CA GLU A 233 41.37 41.44 82.92
C GLU A 233 41.98 42.05 84.19
N ARG A 234 43.18 42.64 84.08
CA ARG A 234 43.84 43.34 85.20
C ARG A 234 43.01 44.53 85.70
N LEU A 235 42.41 45.31 84.79
CA LEU A 235 41.51 46.39 85.18
C LEU A 235 40.30 45.87 85.96
N GLY A 236 39.70 44.77 85.52
CA GLY A 236 38.60 44.10 86.21
C GLY A 236 39.00 43.59 87.59
N ASP A 237 40.18 43.00 87.72
CA ASP A 237 40.73 42.53 88.99
C ASP A 237 40.95 43.67 90.00
N GLU A 238 41.44 44.83 89.53
CA GLU A 238 41.58 46.03 90.37
C GLU A 238 40.23 46.61 90.81
N ILE A 239 39.25 46.65 89.91
CA ILE A 239 37.91 47.18 90.22
C ILE A 239 37.18 46.28 91.21
N HIS A 240 37.32 44.96 91.08
CA HIS A 240 36.63 43.95 91.89
C HIS A 240 37.46 43.40 93.06
N GLY A 241 38.64 43.95 93.34
CA GLY A 241 39.48 43.56 94.49
C GLY A 241 39.94 42.10 94.48
N ARG A 242 40.13 41.48 93.31
CA ARG A 242 40.56 40.07 93.22
C ARG A 242 42.06 39.94 93.49
N GLY A 243 42.45 38.94 94.29
CA GLY A 243 43.86 38.64 94.60
C GLY A 243 44.47 39.53 95.68
N ASP A 244 43.81 39.64 96.85
CA ASP A 244 44.23 40.41 98.04
C ASP A 244 44.29 41.94 97.86
N ARG A 245 43.54 42.50 96.90
CA ARG A 245 43.50 43.94 96.61
C ARG A 245 42.20 44.59 97.13
N PRO A 246 42.23 45.86 97.58
CA PRO A 246 41.01 46.54 98.03
C PRO A 246 40.10 46.86 96.84
N GLU A 247 38.80 46.52 96.96
CA GLU A 247 37.79 46.85 95.95
C GLU A 247 37.67 48.37 95.75
N GLY A 248 37.63 48.81 94.49
CA GLY A 248 37.34 50.20 94.15
C GLY A 248 38.21 50.79 93.04
N TYR A 249 37.83 51.97 92.56
CA TYR A 249 38.51 52.66 91.45
C TYR A 249 39.75 53.44 91.91
N GLY A 250 40.76 52.69 92.37
CA GLY A 250 42.03 53.20 92.87
C GLY A 250 42.98 53.73 91.79
N PRO A 251 44.16 54.24 92.18
CA PRO A 251 45.16 54.76 91.25
C PRO A 251 45.70 53.71 90.26
N GLU A 252 45.79 52.43 90.66
CA GLU A 252 46.18 51.33 89.75
C GLU A 252 45.09 51.01 88.72
N ALA A 253 43.82 50.98 89.12
CA ALA A 253 42.69 50.85 88.19
C ALA A 253 42.70 51.98 87.14
N ARG A 254 43.01 53.22 87.52
CA ARG A 254 43.14 54.36 86.58
C ARG A 254 44.28 54.17 85.58
N LYS A 255 45.41 53.58 85.99
CA LYS A 255 46.54 53.28 85.10
C LYS A 255 46.16 52.20 84.09
N TRP A 256 45.49 51.14 84.52
CA TRP A 256 45.03 50.09 83.63
C TRP A 256 43.91 50.58 82.69
N ASP A 257 42.99 51.42 83.14
CA ASP A 257 41.99 52.09 82.29
C ASP A 257 42.66 52.98 81.22
N ALA A 258 43.68 53.74 81.61
CA ALA A 258 44.47 54.51 80.65
C ALA A 258 45.20 53.61 79.64
N ARG A 259 45.80 52.50 80.08
CA ARG A 259 46.47 51.52 79.19
C ARG A 259 45.48 50.84 78.25
N VAL A 260 44.30 50.47 78.73
CA VAL A 260 43.21 49.91 77.90
C VAL A 260 42.80 50.93 76.83
N LYS A 261 42.59 52.20 77.20
CA LYS A 261 42.27 53.27 76.24
C LYS A 261 43.35 53.46 75.19
N THR A 262 44.63 53.41 75.57
CA THR A 262 45.75 53.47 74.62
C THR A 262 45.74 52.26 73.68
N LEU A 263 45.59 51.03 74.19
CA LEU A 263 45.56 49.82 73.36
C LEU A 263 44.35 49.77 72.43
N VAL A 264 43.18 50.28 72.86
CA VAL A 264 42.00 50.43 72.00
C VAL A 264 42.28 51.43 70.87
N ALA A 265 42.91 52.56 71.18
CA ALA A 265 43.26 53.55 70.17
C ALA A 265 44.30 53.02 69.16
N GLU A 266 45.34 52.34 69.64
CA GLU A 266 46.37 51.70 68.81
C GLU A 266 45.76 50.60 67.91
N LEU A 267 44.88 49.76 68.46
CA LEU A 267 44.17 48.74 67.69
C LEU A 267 43.24 49.36 66.64
N ALA A 268 42.52 50.43 66.98
CA ALA A 268 41.65 51.14 66.05
C ALA A 268 42.45 51.83 64.94
N GLU A 269 43.60 52.42 65.26
CA GLU A 269 44.51 53.02 64.28
C GLU A 269 45.06 51.96 63.32
N LYS A 270 45.52 50.82 63.85
CA LYS A 270 46.02 49.71 63.03
C LYS A 270 44.93 49.08 62.16
N GLN A 271 43.73 48.93 62.70
CA GLN A 271 42.58 48.46 61.92
C GLN A 271 42.26 49.44 60.78
N ALA A 272 42.25 50.76 61.05
CA ALA A 272 42.00 51.78 60.05
C ALA A 272 43.12 51.85 58.99
N GLU A 273 44.37 51.58 59.35
CA GLU A 273 45.51 51.48 58.42
C GLU A 273 45.31 50.33 57.43
N ILE A 274 44.95 49.14 57.94
CA ILE A 274 44.68 47.95 57.14
C ILE A 274 43.46 48.15 56.25
N ASP A 275 42.37 48.66 56.80
CA ASP A 275 41.14 48.89 56.06
C ASP A 275 41.39 49.86 54.89
N ARG A 276 42.25 50.86 55.06
CA ARG A 276 42.67 51.77 53.98
C ARG A 276 43.46 51.05 52.89
N ARG A 277 44.47 50.25 53.26
CA ARG A 277 45.29 49.48 52.28
C ARG A 277 44.46 48.41 51.56
N ILE A 278 43.57 47.74 52.28
CA ILE A 278 42.64 46.75 51.71
C ILE A 278 41.63 47.44 50.79
N ALA A 279 41.12 48.63 51.14
CA ALA A 279 40.16 49.35 50.30
C ALA A 279 40.73 49.70 48.91
N GLU A 280 42.00 50.11 48.82
CA GLU A 280 42.67 50.39 47.55
C GLU A 280 42.78 49.14 46.67
N VAL A 281 43.18 48.00 47.25
CA VAL A 281 43.26 46.72 46.53
C VAL A 281 41.87 46.20 46.17
N ALA A 282 40.89 46.34 47.07
CA ALA A 282 39.51 45.93 46.84
C ALA A 282 38.87 46.72 45.70
N GLN A 283 39.15 48.02 45.58
CA GLN A 283 38.73 48.83 44.44
C GLN A 283 39.34 48.33 43.14
N THR A 284 40.65 48.03 43.14
CA THR A 284 41.34 47.47 41.96
C THR A 284 40.76 46.12 41.54
N ILE A 285 40.47 45.24 42.50
CA ILE A 285 39.79 43.96 42.25
C ILE A 285 38.41 44.20 41.65
N ALA A 286 37.60 45.10 42.22
CA ALA A 286 36.26 45.39 41.73
C ALA A 286 36.28 45.93 40.27
N ASP A 287 37.22 46.82 39.95
CA ASP A 287 37.42 47.34 38.59
C ASP A 287 37.82 46.23 37.60
N GLN A 288 38.73 45.33 38.02
CA GLN A 288 39.16 44.19 37.21
C GLN A 288 38.03 43.16 37.02
N GLU A 289 37.22 42.88 38.06
CA GLU A 289 36.02 42.04 37.95
C GLU A 289 35.00 42.63 36.99
N GLY A 290 34.78 43.94 37.05
CA GLY A 290 33.90 44.66 36.12
C GLY A 290 34.36 44.52 34.67
N ARG A 291 35.66 44.72 34.41
CA ARG A 291 36.25 44.53 33.07
C ARG A 291 36.17 43.07 32.60
N LEU A 292 36.49 42.11 33.47
CA LEU A 292 36.44 40.69 33.15
C LEU A 292 35.02 40.25 32.76
N ARG A 293 34.01 40.68 33.52
CA ARG A 293 32.59 40.43 33.19
C ARG A 293 32.22 41.02 31.84
N ALA A 294 32.53 42.30 31.61
CA ALA A 294 32.24 42.98 30.35
C ALA A 294 32.87 42.27 29.13
N ARG A 295 34.13 41.84 29.24
CA ARG A 295 34.80 41.07 28.17
C ARG A 295 34.24 39.67 27.99
N THR A 296 33.87 39.01 29.08
CA THR A 296 33.23 37.68 29.01
C THR A 296 31.87 37.76 28.33
N ASP A 297 31.07 38.78 28.64
CA ASP A 297 29.77 39.03 28.00
C ASP A 297 29.94 39.34 26.51
N GLU A 298 30.95 40.15 26.15
CA GLU A 298 31.31 40.44 24.75
C GLU A 298 31.70 39.17 23.99
N LEU A 299 32.53 38.30 24.58
CA LEU A 299 32.89 36.99 24.01
C LEU A 299 31.67 36.08 23.81
N GLN A 300 30.79 35.98 24.82
CA GLN A 300 29.57 35.19 24.71
C GLN A 300 28.65 35.70 23.60
N ARG A 301 28.50 37.02 23.50
CA ARG A 301 27.73 37.65 22.43
C ARG A 301 28.30 37.32 21.05
N LEU A 302 29.61 37.42 20.86
CA LEU A 302 30.24 37.09 19.57
C LEU A 302 30.08 35.60 19.20
N ARG A 303 30.18 34.68 20.17
CA ARG A 303 29.92 33.25 19.94
C ARG A 303 28.46 32.99 19.56
N PHE A 304 27.53 33.70 20.19
CA PHE A 304 26.11 33.62 19.83
C PHE A 304 25.86 34.16 18.42
N GLU A 305 26.41 35.32 18.07
CA GLU A 305 26.33 35.90 16.72
C GLU A 305 26.97 34.99 15.66
N GLN A 306 28.09 34.32 15.98
CA GLN A 306 28.71 33.31 15.12
C GLN A 306 27.76 32.13 14.87
N GLN A 307 27.15 31.59 15.93
CA GLN A 307 26.22 30.46 15.83
C GLN A 307 24.96 30.83 15.03
N GLU A 308 24.33 31.97 15.32
CA GLU A 308 23.16 32.46 14.56
C GLU A 308 23.49 32.64 13.09
N ARG A 309 24.69 33.16 12.78
CA ARG A 309 25.14 33.31 11.40
C ARG A 309 25.33 31.95 10.75
N MET A 310 25.83 30.95 11.47
CA MET A 310 25.99 29.61 10.94
C MET A 310 24.66 28.92 10.65
N ASP A 311 23.71 29.06 11.55
CA ASP A 311 22.36 28.54 11.36
C ASP A 311 21.66 29.23 10.17
N ARG A 312 21.85 30.54 10.02
CA ARG A 312 21.34 31.29 8.86
C ARG A 312 21.95 30.81 7.55
N ILE A 313 23.27 30.59 7.49
CA ILE A 313 23.92 30.04 6.29
C ILE A 313 23.38 28.65 5.96
N ARG A 314 23.21 27.79 6.98
CA ARG A 314 22.64 26.46 6.78
C ARG A 314 21.22 26.55 6.21
N ALA A 315 20.40 27.47 6.70
CA ALA A 315 19.05 27.73 6.19
C ALA A 315 19.06 28.29 4.76
N GLU A 316 19.95 29.24 4.45
CA GLU A 316 20.10 29.81 3.10
C GLU A 316 20.55 28.76 2.08
N VAL A 317 21.54 27.92 2.43
CA VAL A 317 22.01 26.83 1.56
C VAL A 317 20.91 25.78 1.37
N ALA A 318 20.13 25.48 2.42
CA ALA A 318 19.00 24.56 2.32
C ALA A 318 17.90 25.12 1.40
N ALA A 319 17.56 26.40 1.55
CA ALA A 319 16.57 27.08 0.71
C ALA A 319 17.01 27.24 -0.76
N ALA A 320 18.33 27.35 -1.01
CA ALA A 320 18.88 27.43 -2.36
C ALA A 320 18.96 26.07 -3.07
N GLN A 321 18.72 24.95 -2.37
CA GLN A 321 18.72 23.66 -3.03
C GLN A 321 17.53 23.52 -3.97
N PRO A 322 17.74 22.98 -5.19
CA PRO A 322 16.65 22.69 -6.11
C PRO A 322 15.67 21.69 -5.47
N GLU A 323 14.39 21.73 -5.83
CA GLU A 323 13.37 20.82 -5.30
C GLU A 323 13.82 19.35 -5.42
N GLU A 324 13.47 18.53 -4.43
CA GLU A 324 13.77 17.10 -4.44
C GLU A 324 12.99 16.42 -5.56
N LEU A 325 13.69 16.10 -6.64
CA LEU A 325 13.16 15.34 -7.76
C LEU A 325 13.91 14.00 -7.80
N PRO A 326 13.58 13.06 -6.89
CA PRO A 326 14.18 11.73 -6.93
C PRO A 326 13.88 11.10 -8.30
N PRO A 327 14.79 10.26 -8.83
CA PRO A 327 14.54 9.53 -10.06
C PRO A 327 13.24 8.75 -9.88
N ARG A 328 12.28 8.92 -10.80
CA ARG A 328 11.00 8.20 -10.74
C ARG A 328 11.14 6.86 -11.44
N LEU A 329 10.55 5.81 -10.87
CA LEU A 329 10.47 4.46 -11.45
C LEU A 329 9.48 4.40 -12.63
N THR A 330 9.76 5.17 -13.69
CA THR A 330 9.01 5.13 -14.95
C THR A 330 9.29 3.82 -15.70
N PHE A 331 8.47 3.47 -16.70
CA PHE A 331 8.71 2.28 -17.52
C PHE A 331 10.09 2.33 -18.21
N ALA A 332 10.50 3.50 -18.71
CA ALA A 332 11.83 3.70 -19.26
C ALA A 332 12.93 3.47 -18.20
N ALA A 333 12.73 3.95 -16.97
CA ALA A 333 13.65 3.70 -15.87
C ALA A 333 13.72 2.21 -15.50
N ARG A 334 12.60 1.48 -15.48
CA ARG A 334 12.58 0.01 -15.27
C ARG A 334 13.33 -0.73 -16.38
N SER A 335 13.17 -0.29 -17.64
CA SER A 335 13.90 -0.88 -18.76
C SER A 335 15.40 -0.63 -18.66
N LYS A 336 15.80 0.60 -18.25
CA LYS A 336 17.20 0.95 -18.03
C LYS A 336 17.80 0.21 -16.84
N ALA A 337 17.03 0.04 -15.76
CA ALA A 337 17.42 -0.74 -14.59
C ALA A 337 17.65 -2.21 -14.96
N LEU A 338 16.73 -2.82 -15.72
CA LEU A 338 16.90 -4.19 -16.20
C LEU A 338 18.12 -4.33 -17.12
N GLN A 339 18.36 -3.35 -18.00
CA GLN A 339 19.55 -3.35 -18.84
C GLN A 339 20.83 -3.21 -18.01
N ALA A 340 20.84 -2.35 -17.00
CA ALA A 340 21.96 -2.20 -16.07
C ALA A 340 22.21 -3.45 -15.22
N LEU A 341 21.16 -4.17 -14.83
CA LEU A 341 21.26 -5.48 -14.16
C LEU A 341 21.87 -6.53 -15.09
N ARG A 342 21.45 -6.59 -16.36
CA ARG A 342 22.04 -7.48 -17.38
C ARG A 342 23.51 -7.16 -17.67
N GLU A 343 23.87 -5.88 -17.67
CA GLU A 343 25.24 -5.41 -17.87
C GLU A 343 26.09 -5.50 -16.58
N SER A 344 25.47 -5.85 -15.45
CA SER A 344 26.18 -5.98 -14.18
C SER A 344 27.15 -7.19 -14.24
N PRO A 345 28.34 -7.07 -13.60
CA PRO A 345 29.32 -8.15 -13.60
C PRO A 345 28.79 -9.44 -12.96
N ASP A 346 27.78 -9.32 -12.09
CA ASP A 346 27.14 -10.46 -11.42
C ASP A 346 26.34 -11.32 -12.42
N GLU A 347 25.82 -10.73 -13.50
CA GLU A 347 25.04 -11.43 -14.53
C GLU A 347 25.83 -11.73 -15.81
N ALA A 348 26.91 -10.99 -16.07
CA ALA A 348 27.71 -11.12 -17.29
C ALA A 348 28.36 -12.52 -17.49
N GLY A 349 28.41 -13.34 -16.45
CA GLY A 349 28.93 -14.72 -16.48
C GLY A 349 27.88 -15.83 -16.37
N VAL A 350 26.60 -15.48 -16.17
CA VAL A 350 25.54 -16.48 -15.94
C VAL A 350 25.04 -17.00 -17.29
N PRO A 351 25.02 -18.33 -17.54
CA PRO A 351 24.47 -18.90 -18.76
C PRO A 351 23.05 -18.39 -19.02
N HIS A 352 22.70 -18.09 -20.28
CA HIS A 352 21.39 -17.52 -20.65
C HIS A 352 20.20 -18.29 -20.03
N PHE A 353 20.31 -19.61 -19.90
CA PHE A 353 19.26 -20.46 -19.32
C PHE A 353 19.06 -20.31 -17.80
N GLU A 354 20.09 -19.86 -17.07
CA GLU A 354 20.01 -19.53 -15.65
C GLU A 354 19.45 -18.11 -15.44
N THR A 355 19.45 -17.29 -16.49
CA THR A 355 18.74 -16.01 -16.47
C THR A 355 17.24 -16.24 -16.59
N VAL A 356 16.47 -15.39 -15.93
CA VAL A 356 15.00 -15.42 -15.97
C VAL A 356 14.46 -15.26 -17.39
N ASP A 357 15.15 -14.48 -18.24
CA ASP A 357 14.84 -14.33 -19.67
C ASP A 357 14.93 -15.66 -20.42
N GLY A 358 16.03 -16.40 -20.23
CA GLY A 358 16.21 -17.71 -20.86
C GLY A 358 15.24 -18.76 -20.33
N PHE A 359 14.92 -18.74 -19.04
CA PHE A 359 13.89 -19.61 -18.46
C PHE A 359 12.51 -19.34 -19.09
N ALA A 360 12.10 -18.08 -19.19
CA ALA A 360 10.83 -17.69 -19.82
C ALA A 360 10.75 -18.13 -21.29
N GLN A 361 11.83 -17.90 -22.05
CA GLN A 361 11.94 -18.35 -23.44
C GLN A 361 11.88 -19.87 -23.56
N ALA A 362 12.61 -20.59 -22.71
CA ALA A 362 12.62 -22.05 -22.70
C ALA A 362 11.24 -22.62 -22.35
N ALA A 363 10.56 -22.09 -21.33
CA ALA A 363 9.23 -22.53 -20.93
C ALA A 363 8.21 -22.35 -22.06
N LEU A 364 8.16 -21.17 -22.69
CA LEU A 364 7.28 -20.89 -23.82
C LEU A 364 7.62 -21.77 -25.04
N ALA A 365 8.92 -21.97 -25.33
CA ALA A 365 9.35 -22.85 -26.40
C ALA A 365 8.95 -24.31 -26.13
N ILE A 366 9.10 -24.81 -24.91
CA ILE A 366 8.70 -26.17 -24.52
C ILE A 366 7.19 -26.34 -24.68
N LEU A 367 6.37 -25.39 -24.25
CA LEU A 367 4.91 -25.47 -24.43
C LEU A 367 4.53 -25.49 -25.90
N PHE A 368 5.17 -24.66 -26.71
CA PHE A 368 4.94 -24.63 -28.15
C PHE A 368 5.35 -25.94 -28.84
N PHE A 369 6.56 -26.45 -28.56
CA PHE A 369 7.03 -27.73 -29.09
C PHE A 369 6.17 -28.89 -28.59
N SER A 370 5.61 -28.80 -27.39
CA SER A 370 4.66 -29.78 -26.87
C SER A 370 3.36 -29.79 -27.68
N LEU A 371 2.81 -28.63 -28.08
CA LEU A 371 1.65 -28.56 -28.98
C LEU A 371 1.95 -29.12 -30.36
N ILE A 372 3.11 -28.79 -30.93
CA ILE A 372 3.56 -29.36 -32.21
C ILE A 372 3.69 -30.87 -32.09
N ALA A 373 4.37 -31.38 -31.06
CA ALA A 373 4.55 -32.80 -30.82
C ALA A 373 3.19 -33.49 -30.67
N LEU A 374 2.29 -32.92 -29.88
CA LEU A 374 0.94 -33.45 -29.69
C LEU A 374 0.21 -33.61 -31.04
N LYS A 375 0.29 -32.59 -31.91
CA LYS A 375 -0.33 -32.63 -33.24
C LYS A 375 0.39 -33.58 -34.21
N LEU A 376 1.71 -33.71 -34.13
CA LEU A 376 2.48 -34.63 -34.95
C LEU A 376 2.19 -36.09 -34.61
N PHE A 377 2.01 -36.40 -33.32
CA PHE A 377 1.71 -37.71 -32.76
C PHE A 377 0.20 -37.95 -32.54
N GLU A 378 -0.66 -37.27 -33.30
CA GLU A 378 -2.12 -37.42 -33.20
C GLU A 378 -2.57 -38.88 -33.46
N PRO A 379 -3.18 -39.57 -32.48
CA PRO A 379 -3.66 -40.94 -32.65
C PRO A 379 -4.68 -41.06 -33.78
N ALA A 380 -4.78 -42.25 -34.40
CA ALA A 380 -5.77 -42.51 -35.45
C ALA A 380 -7.22 -42.24 -35.00
N ALA A 381 -7.54 -42.50 -33.72
CA ALA A 381 -8.85 -42.23 -33.14
C ALA A 381 -9.16 -40.71 -33.07
N VAL A 382 -8.16 -39.87 -32.76
CA VAL A 382 -8.33 -38.41 -32.71
C VAL A 382 -8.53 -37.85 -34.13
N ARG A 383 -7.79 -38.38 -35.12
CA ARG A 383 -8.00 -38.04 -36.53
C ARG A 383 -9.39 -38.42 -37.04
N ALA A 384 -9.91 -39.55 -36.58
CA ALA A 384 -11.28 -39.95 -36.90
C ALA A 384 -12.31 -39.02 -36.23
N TYR A 385 -12.05 -38.59 -35.00
CA TYR A 385 -12.91 -37.66 -34.27
C TYR A 385 -13.01 -36.28 -34.94
N PHE A 386 -11.90 -35.70 -35.40
CA PHE A 386 -11.93 -34.37 -36.02
C PHE A 386 -12.40 -34.35 -37.47
N SER A 387 -12.54 -35.52 -38.11
CA SER A 387 -13.02 -35.61 -39.49
C SER A 387 -14.52 -35.32 -39.57
N GLU A 388 -14.91 -34.19 -40.17
CA GLU A 388 -16.31 -33.79 -40.33
C GLU A 388 -17.11 -34.83 -41.11
N ALA A 389 -16.50 -35.36 -42.19
CA ALA A 389 -17.09 -36.41 -43.01
C ALA A 389 -17.38 -37.68 -42.18
N LEU A 390 -16.42 -38.15 -41.38
CA LEU A 390 -16.63 -39.34 -40.53
C LEU A 390 -17.65 -39.08 -39.43
N GLN A 391 -17.66 -37.89 -38.82
CA GLN A 391 -18.65 -37.52 -37.80
C GLN A 391 -20.08 -37.54 -38.37
N PHE A 392 -20.27 -37.00 -39.56
CA PHE A 392 -21.56 -37.02 -40.25
C PHE A 392 -22.01 -38.46 -40.56
N GLN A 393 -21.10 -39.29 -41.07
CA GLN A 393 -21.42 -40.68 -41.39
C GLN A 393 -21.64 -41.52 -40.13
N TYR A 394 -20.93 -41.25 -39.04
CA TYR A 394 -21.16 -41.94 -37.77
C TYR A 394 -22.51 -41.58 -37.16
N ARG A 395 -22.94 -40.32 -37.27
CA ARG A 395 -24.30 -39.93 -36.86
C ARG A 395 -25.36 -40.66 -37.69
N LYS A 396 -25.19 -40.73 -39.01
CA LYS A 396 -26.04 -41.55 -39.89
C LYS A 396 -26.06 -43.03 -39.50
N TYR A 397 -24.91 -43.58 -39.10
CA TYR A 397 -24.82 -44.94 -38.57
C TYR A 397 -25.65 -45.12 -37.30
N LEU A 398 -25.53 -44.20 -36.34
CA LEU A 398 -26.30 -44.22 -35.10
C LEU A 398 -27.81 -44.03 -35.34
N ASP A 399 -28.18 -43.29 -36.38
CA ASP A 399 -29.58 -43.12 -36.82
C ASP A 399 -30.09 -44.33 -37.64
N GLY A 400 -29.28 -45.37 -37.85
CA GLY A 400 -29.62 -46.56 -38.62
C GLY A 400 -29.65 -46.38 -40.15
N ALA A 401 -29.33 -45.19 -40.66
CA ALA A 401 -29.40 -44.85 -42.08
C ALA A 401 -28.35 -45.59 -42.95
N LEU A 402 -27.31 -46.16 -42.33
CA LEU A 402 -26.28 -46.96 -43.00
C LEU A 402 -26.52 -48.48 -42.90
N SER A 403 -27.66 -48.92 -42.36
CA SER A 403 -27.98 -50.34 -42.19
C SER A 403 -28.01 -51.15 -43.49
N GLY A 404 -28.25 -50.50 -44.64
CA GLY A 404 -28.19 -51.12 -45.97
C GLY A 404 -26.78 -51.47 -46.46
N ILE A 405 -25.72 -51.03 -45.77
CA ILE A 405 -24.33 -51.35 -46.12
C ILE A 405 -23.86 -52.50 -45.21
N PRO A 406 -23.58 -53.70 -45.75
CA PRO A 406 -22.93 -54.80 -45.03
C PRO A 406 -21.79 -54.36 -44.10
N GLY A 407 -21.93 -54.76 -42.82
CA GLY A 407 -20.99 -54.40 -41.74
C GLY A 407 -21.35 -53.14 -40.96
N PHE A 408 -22.37 -52.36 -41.36
CA PHE A 408 -22.83 -51.15 -40.66
C PHE A 408 -24.23 -51.30 -40.05
N ALA A 409 -24.59 -52.53 -39.65
CA ALA A 409 -25.78 -52.74 -38.83
C ALA A 409 -25.63 -51.95 -37.50
N CYS A 410 -26.70 -51.27 -37.09
CA CYS A 410 -26.75 -50.55 -35.81
C CYS A 410 -27.70 -51.31 -34.86
N PRO A 411 -27.17 -52.22 -34.02
CA PRO A 411 -27.98 -52.93 -33.04
C PRO A 411 -28.57 -51.93 -32.03
N GLU A 412 -29.77 -52.26 -31.51
CA GLU A 412 -30.41 -51.46 -30.45
C GLU A 412 -29.52 -51.41 -29.20
N ASP A 413 -28.88 -52.54 -28.87
CA ASP A 413 -27.92 -52.67 -27.77
C ASP A 413 -26.64 -51.82 -28.01
N PRO A 414 -26.37 -50.80 -27.17
CA PRO A 414 -25.19 -49.96 -27.28
C PRO A 414 -23.86 -50.72 -27.22
N ALA A 415 -23.82 -51.86 -26.51
CA ALA A 415 -22.59 -52.65 -26.36
C ALA A 415 -22.18 -53.36 -27.66
N GLN A 416 -23.14 -53.57 -28.58
CA GLN A 416 -22.92 -54.24 -29.86
C GLN A 416 -22.66 -53.26 -31.02
N ARG A 417 -22.76 -51.95 -30.76
CA ARG A 417 -22.47 -50.93 -31.77
C ARG A 417 -20.98 -50.92 -32.08
N LEU A 418 -20.64 -50.60 -33.32
CA LEU A 418 -19.25 -50.46 -33.75
C LEU A 418 -18.55 -49.41 -32.90
N SER A 419 -17.36 -49.74 -32.39
CA SER A 419 -16.53 -48.75 -31.73
C SER A 419 -16.19 -47.62 -32.73
N PRO A 420 -16.01 -46.37 -32.27
CA PRO A 420 -15.63 -45.25 -33.15
C PRO A 420 -14.43 -45.54 -34.07
N VAL A 421 -13.46 -46.31 -33.57
CA VAL A 421 -12.25 -46.69 -34.32
C VAL A 421 -12.58 -47.74 -35.37
N ASP A 422 -13.41 -48.73 -35.01
CA ASP A 422 -13.85 -49.78 -35.93
C ASP A 422 -14.72 -49.21 -37.05
N PHE A 423 -15.68 -48.34 -36.70
CA PHE A 423 -16.49 -47.62 -37.67
C PHE A 423 -15.62 -46.83 -38.64
N ALA A 424 -14.67 -46.02 -38.15
CA ALA A 424 -13.80 -45.22 -39.01
C ALA A 424 -12.91 -46.08 -39.91
N ARG A 425 -12.43 -47.23 -39.42
CA ARG A 425 -11.65 -48.19 -40.20
C ARG A 425 -12.49 -48.82 -41.31
N LEU A 426 -13.67 -49.33 -40.98
CA LEU A 426 -14.59 -49.95 -41.94
C LEU A 426 -15.08 -48.94 -42.98
N TRP A 427 -15.44 -47.72 -42.55
CA TRP A 427 -15.90 -46.67 -43.45
C TRP A 427 -14.81 -46.26 -44.45
N ARG A 428 -13.56 -46.15 -44.01
CA ARG A 428 -12.43 -45.84 -44.91
C ARG A 428 -12.12 -46.97 -45.88
N ALA A 429 -12.33 -48.23 -45.48
CA ALA A 429 -12.19 -49.37 -46.38
C ALA A 429 -13.28 -49.33 -47.47
N TYR A 430 -14.53 -49.15 -47.05
CA TYR A 430 -15.68 -48.97 -47.94
C TYR A 430 -15.55 -47.76 -48.88
N GLU A 431 -15.15 -46.59 -48.39
CA GLU A 431 -14.96 -45.38 -49.22
C GLU A 431 -13.83 -45.57 -50.24
N ARG A 432 -12.81 -46.37 -49.93
CA ARG A 432 -11.69 -46.64 -50.84
C ARG A 432 -12.06 -47.65 -51.92
N ASP A 433 -12.74 -48.72 -51.54
CA ASP A 433 -13.11 -49.82 -52.42
C ASP A 433 -14.43 -50.45 -51.95
N PRO A 434 -15.59 -49.94 -52.42
CA PRO A 434 -16.89 -50.47 -52.02
C PRO A 434 -17.07 -51.94 -52.39
N GLU A 435 -16.62 -52.34 -53.59
CA GLU A 435 -16.77 -53.70 -54.11
C GLU A 435 -15.90 -54.69 -53.33
N GLY A 436 -14.64 -54.34 -53.08
CA GLY A 436 -13.75 -55.14 -52.24
C GLY A 436 -14.23 -55.26 -50.79
N HIS A 437 -14.79 -54.19 -50.21
CA HIS A 437 -15.39 -54.24 -48.87
C HIS A 437 -16.60 -55.17 -48.81
N PHE A 438 -17.48 -55.16 -49.83
CA PHE A 438 -18.60 -56.10 -49.89
C PHE A 438 -18.12 -57.54 -49.99
N ALA A 439 -17.16 -57.83 -50.87
CA ALA A 439 -16.59 -59.16 -51.01
C ALA A 439 -15.90 -59.64 -49.71
N GLU A 440 -15.17 -58.77 -49.00
CA GLU A 440 -14.53 -59.12 -47.74
C GLU A 440 -15.57 -59.37 -46.63
N GLN A 441 -16.64 -58.58 -46.55
CA GLN A 441 -17.71 -58.80 -45.57
C GLN A 441 -18.51 -60.05 -45.87
N GLU A 442 -18.80 -60.34 -47.13
CA GLU A 442 -19.46 -61.58 -47.53
C GLU A 442 -18.60 -62.79 -47.20
N ALA A 443 -17.29 -62.73 -47.48
CA ALA A 443 -16.33 -63.77 -47.08
C ALA A 443 -16.24 -63.92 -45.55
N ARG A 444 -16.26 -62.82 -44.78
CA ARG A 444 -16.27 -62.87 -43.31
C ARG A 444 -17.57 -63.43 -42.76
N LEU A 445 -18.72 -63.10 -43.34
CA LEU A 445 -20.02 -63.64 -42.93
C LEU A 445 -20.10 -65.14 -43.27
N ALA A 446 -19.65 -65.55 -44.45
CA ALA A 446 -19.56 -66.95 -44.86
C ALA A 446 -18.56 -67.76 -44.00
N ALA A 447 -17.46 -67.14 -43.57
CA ALA A 447 -16.50 -67.77 -42.65
C ALA A 447 -16.99 -67.76 -41.18
N ALA A 448 -17.78 -66.77 -40.78
CA ALA A 448 -18.36 -66.67 -39.45
C ALA A 448 -19.56 -67.60 -39.24
N GLU A 449 -20.25 -68.03 -40.29
CA GLU A 449 -21.38 -68.96 -40.21
C GLU A 449 -21.01 -70.32 -39.57
N PRO A 450 -19.95 -71.04 -40.02
CA PRO A 450 -19.51 -72.27 -39.36
C PRO A 450 -18.91 -72.00 -37.97
N MET A 451 -18.38 -70.80 -37.74
CA MET A 451 -17.80 -70.41 -36.44
C MET A 451 -18.88 -70.03 -35.42
N ARG A 452 -20.02 -69.47 -35.84
CA ARG A 452 -21.20 -69.23 -35.00
C ARG A 452 -21.90 -70.53 -34.63
N MET A 453 -21.95 -71.51 -35.54
CA MET A 453 -22.41 -72.86 -35.18
C MET A 453 -21.47 -73.53 -34.19
N ARG A 454 -20.15 -73.43 -34.38
CA ARG A 454 -19.17 -73.90 -33.38
C ARG A 454 -19.22 -73.15 -32.05
N LEU A 455 -19.40 -71.83 -32.03
CA LEU A 455 -19.51 -71.05 -30.80
C LEU A 455 -20.85 -71.26 -30.09
N ALA A 456 -21.92 -71.59 -30.82
CA ALA A 456 -23.18 -72.04 -30.22
C ALA A 456 -23.03 -73.44 -29.62
N GLU A 457 -22.31 -74.36 -30.28
CA GLU A 457 -21.95 -75.68 -29.75
C GLU A 457 -20.95 -75.59 -28.58
N GLU A 458 -19.99 -74.69 -28.64
CA GLU A 458 -18.96 -74.44 -27.62
C GLU A 458 -19.53 -73.67 -26.44
N SER A 459 -20.43 -72.70 -26.61
CA SER A 459 -21.11 -72.03 -25.48
C SER A 459 -22.11 -72.95 -24.78
N PHE A 460 -22.71 -73.90 -25.52
CA PHE A 460 -23.51 -75.00 -24.95
C PHE A 460 -22.62 -76.04 -24.25
N ALA A 461 -21.45 -76.34 -24.81
CA ALA A 461 -20.43 -77.18 -24.18
C ALA A 461 -19.77 -76.50 -22.98
N GLU A 462 -19.60 -75.18 -23.00
CA GLU A 462 -19.05 -74.35 -21.92
C GLU A 462 -20.07 -74.13 -20.82
N THR A 463 -21.38 -74.07 -21.10
CA THR A 463 -22.40 -74.12 -20.03
C THR A 463 -22.51 -75.51 -19.41
N LEU A 464 -22.30 -76.58 -20.18
CA LEU A 464 -22.16 -77.95 -19.66
C LEU A 464 -20.86 -78.18 -18.90
N VAL A 465 -19.74 -77.59 -19.36
CA VAL A 465 -18.41 -77.63 -18.73
C VAL A 465 -18.33 -76.67 -17.57
N ALA A 466 -19.03 -75.54 -17.56
CA ALA A 466 -19.13 -74.62 -16.43
C ALA A 466 -19.96 -75.24 -15.31
N ARG A 467 -21.07 -75.95 -15.62
CA ARG A 467 -21.77 -76.79 -14.63
C ARG A 467 -20.93 -77.98 -14.14
N ARG A 468 -20.12 -78.58 -15.02
CA ARG A 468 -19.15 -79.62 -14.61
C ARG A 468 -17.96 -79.05 -13.84
N ARG A 469 -17.53 -77.81 -14.10
CA ARG A 469 -16.47 -77.09 -13.40
C ARG A 469 -16.97 -76.57 -12.07
N GLU A 470 -18.20 -76.10 -11.93
CA GLU A 470 -18.81 -75.83 -10.63
C GLU A 470 -18.84 -77.10 -9.78
N ASN A 471 -19.28 -78.24 -10.32
CA ASN A 471 -19.24 -79.52 -9.61
C ASN A 471 -17.81 -80.03 -9.35
N LEU A 472 -16.87 -79.85 -10.29
CA LEU A 472 -15.48 -80.24 -10.14
C LEU A 472 -14.69 -79.29 -9.25
N ASP A 473 -15.05 -78.01 -9.18
CA ASP A 473 -14.46 -77.00 -8.31
C ASP A 473 -15.03 -77.15 -6.89
N GLU A 474 -16.29 -77.57 -6.72
CA GLU A 474 -16.83 -78.02 -5.43
C GLU A 474 -16.15 -79.33 -4.97
N GLU A 475 -15.93 -80.30 -5.86
CA GLU A 475 -15.18 -81.53 -5.55
C GLU A 475 -13.68 -81.26 -5.35
N LEU A 476 -13.07 -80.34 -6.12
CA LEU A 476 -11.68 -79.92 -5.98
C LEU A 476 -11.47 -79.00 -4.78
N ASP A 477 -12.45 -78.20 -4.35
CA ASP A 477 -12.36 -77.44 -3.10
C ASP A 477 -12.56 -78.36 -1.91
N LEU A 478 -13.37 -79.42 -2.00
CA LEU A 478 -13.42 -80.48 -1.00
C LEU A 478 -12.12 -81.31 -0.99
N ALA A 479 -11.53 -81.59 -2.15
CA ALA A 479 -10.26 -82.30 -2.28
C ALA A 479 -9.03 -81.41 -1.97
N ARG A 480 -9.11 -80.09 -2.20
CA ARG A 480 -8.11 -79.08 -1.82
C ARG A 480 -8.21 -78.81 -0.34
N ARG A 481 -9.39 -78.75 0.28
CA ARG A 481 -9.51 -78.71 1.75
C ARG A 481 -8.95 -79.99 2.38
N ARG A 482 -9.18 -81.17 1.79
CA ARG A 482 -8.53 -82.42 2.24
C ARG A 482 -7.01 -82.41 2.00
N ARG A 483 -6.55 -81.97 0.83
CA ARG A 483 -5.11 -81.82 0.51
C ARG A 483 -4.43 -80.70 1.26
N GLU A 484 -5.10 -79.64 1.65
CA GLU A 484 -4.57 -78.55 2.47
C GLU A 484 -4.49 -78.99 3.92
N VAL A 485 -5.41 -79.84 4.39
CA VAL A 485 -5.27 -80.52 5.69
C VAL A 485 -4.14 -81.55 5.65
N GLU A 486 -4.00 -82.33 4.57
CA GLU A 486 -2.90 -83.29 4.39
C GLU A 486 -1.55 -82.62 4.13
N VAL A 487 -1.51 -81.53 3.36
CA VAL A 487 -0.31 -80.72 3.08
C VAL A 487 0.02 -79.85 4.28
N ALA A 488 -0.94 -79.35 5.08
CA ALA A 488 -0.62 -78.71 6.35
C ALA A 488 -0.11 -79.74 7.38
N ALA A 489 -0.62 -80.97 7.36
CA ALA A 489 -0.08 -82.07 8.16
C ALA A 489 1.32 -82.47 7.69
N TYR A 490 1.55 -82.57 6.38
CA TYR A 490 2.83 -82.91 5.76
C TYR A 490 3.84 -81.76 5.82
N GLU A 491 3.40 -80.50 5.77
CA GLU A 491 4.20 -79.30 5.98
C GLU A 491 4.51 -79.09 7.46
N ASN A 492 3.63 -79.50 8.38
CA ASN A 492 3.98 -79.56 9.81
C ASN A 492 4.97 -80.69 10.07
N GLU A 493 4.84 -81.85 9.43
CA GLU A 493 5.81 -82.96 9.51
C GLU A 493 7.15 -82.57 8.84
N GLN A 494 7.13 -81.88 7.70
CA GLN A 494 8.30 -81.33 7.02
C GLN A 494 8.87 -80.10 7.74
N ARG A 495 8.08 -79.30 8.46
CA ARG A 495 8.58 -78.21 9.33
C ARG A 495 9.20 -78.76 10.61
N LEU A 496 8.69 -79.88 11.13
CA LEU A 496 9.31 -80.59 12.23
C LEU A 496 10.61 -81.27 11.76
N ARG A 497 10.62 -81.96 10.61
CA ARG A 497 11.83 -82.56 10.02
C ARG A 497 12.83 -81.53 9.49
N ALA A 498 12.39 -80.44 8.88
CA ALA A 498 13.24 -79.32 8.48
C ALA A 498 13.63 -78.45 9.67
N GLY A 499 12.88 -78.47 10.77
CA GLY A 499 13.24 -77.90 12.05
C GLY A 499 14.34 -78.71 12.73
N GLU A 500 14.25 -80.04 12.68
CA GLU A 500 15.29 -80.98 13.16
C GLU A 500 16.53 -80.95 12.27
N LEU A 501 16.39 -80.91 10.94
CA LEU A 501 17.50 -80.75 9.99
C LEU A 501 18.09 -79.34 10.00
N ARG A 502 17.30 -78.28 10.23
CA ARG A 502 17.83 -76.93 10.48
C ARG A 502 18.42 -76.79 11.86
N ALA A 503 17.97 -77.53 12.87
CA ALA A 503 18.64 -77.58 14.17
C ALA A 503 19.98 -78.32 14.04
N GLN A 504 20.04 -79.44 13.32
CA GLN A 504 21.27 -80.19 13.06
C GLN A 504 22.24 -79.40 12.15
N LEU A 505 21.75 -78.75 11.09
CA LEU A 505 22.57 -77.87 10.25
C LEU A 505 22.92 -76.55 10.94
N ALA A 506 22.06 -75.99 11.81
CA ALA A 506 22.37 -74.83 12.64
C ALA A 506 23.38 -75.20 13.73
N ASP A 507 23.39 -76.41 14.25
CA ASP A 507 24.38 -76.87 15.22
C ASP A 507 25.71 -77.24 14.53
N GLU A 508 25.70 -77.75 13.28
CA GLU A 508 26.91 -77.90 12.45
C GLU A 508 27.45 -76.56 11.92
N THR A 509 26.58 -75.60 11.53
CA THR A 509 27.01 -74.25 11.14
C THR A 509 27.35 -73.39 12.36
N ARG A 510 26.75 -73.61 13.54
CA ARG A 510 27.22 -73.02 14.81
C ARG A 510 28.55 -73.64 15.22
N ALA A 511 28.80 -74.93 15.02
CA ALA A 511 30.11 -75.53 15.29
C ALA A 511 31.19 -74.99 14.32
N LYS A 512 30.88 -74.87 13.02
CA LYS A 512 31.79 -74.26 12.03
C LYS A 512 31.94 -72.74 12.20
N HIS A 513 30.89 -72.01 12.57
CA HIS A 513 30.98 -70.59 12.91
C HIS A 513 31.60 -70.34 14.28
N HIS A 514 31.51 -71.25 15.24
CA HIS A 514 32.26 -71.18 16.51
C HIS A 514 33.73 -71.52 16.31
N HIS A 515 34.07 -72.41 15.38
CA HIS A 515 35.47 -72.65 15.01
C HIS A 515 36.06 -71.47 14.23
N ARG A 516 35.33 -70.92 13.26
CA ARG A 516 35.72 -69.71 12.52
C ARG A 516 35.66 -68.43 13.37
N ARG A 517 34.73 -68.33 14.33
CA ARG A 517 34.71 -67.26 15.35
C ARG A 517 35.81 -67.45 16.36
N ALA A 518 36.19 -68.65 16.78
CA ALA A 518 37.32 -68.84 17.69
C ALA A 518 38.66 -68.52 17.00
N GLU A 519 38.81 -68.83 15.69
CA GLU A 519 39.96 -68.41 14.89
C GLU A 519 39.98 -66.89 14.67
N LEU A 520 38.85 -66.29 14.27
CA LEU A 520 38.73 -64.84 14.09
C LEU A 520 38.73 -64.06 15.43
N GLU A 521 38.29 -64.66 16.53
CA GLU A 521 38.38 -64.10 17.88
C GLU A 521 39.81 -64.24 18.39
N HIS A 522 40.56 -65.31 18.08
CA HIS A 522 41.99 -65.38 18.40
C HIS A 522 42.82 -64.40 17.57
N GLU A 523 42.51 -64.22 16.28
CA GLU A 523 43.13 -63.19 15.42
C GLU A 523 42.69 -61.77 15.81
N LEU A 524 41.41 -61.56 16.16
CA LEU A 524 40.92 -60.29 16.71
C LEU A 524 41.42 -60.04 18.12
N GLN A 525 41.75 -61.06 18.90
CA GLN A 525 42.26 -60.93 20.27
C GLN A 525 43.77 -60.70 20.25
N GLN A 526 44.52 -61.26 19.31
CA GLN A 526 45.91 -60.86 19.03
C GLN A 526 45.98 -59.45 18.40
N ALA A 527 45.07 -59.11 17.50
CA ALA A 527 44.95 -57.76 16.94
C ALA A 527 44.41 -56.74 17.98
N ARG A 528 43.54 -57.16 18.90
CA ARG A 528 43.07 -56.34 20.03
C ARG A 528 44.12 -56.25 21.12
N GLU A 529 44.93 -57.27 21.38
CA GLU A 529 46.02 -57.21 22.38
C GLU A 529 47.16 -56.33 21.88
N SER A 530 47.54 -56.45 20.60
CA SER A 530 48.50 -55.54 19.96
C SER A 530 47.93 -54.12 19.80
N TRP A 531 46.65 -53.97 19.46
CA TRP A 531 45.99 -52.67 19.44
C TRP A 531 45.74 -52.11 20.84
N THR A 532 45.48 -52.91 21.89
CA THR A 532 45.33 -52.42 23.27
C THR A 532 46.67 -52.14 23.90
N LEU A 533 47.76 -52.83 23.53
CA LEU A 533 49.12 -52.47 23.92
C LEU A 533 49.53 -51.18 23.23
N GLN A 534 49.23 -51.02 21.94
CA GLN A 534 49.55 -49.81 21.20
C GLN A 534 48.64 -48.63 21.61
N LYS A 535 47.36 -48.88 21.88
CA LYS A 535 46.40 -47.90 22.40
C LYS A 535 46.64 -47.60 23.87
N ALA A 536 47.13 -48.52 24.70
CA ALA A 536 47.54 -48.22 26.08
C ALA A 536 48.84 -47.41 26.08
N HIS A 537 49.77 -47.69 25.18
CA HIS A 537 50.98 -46.89 25.00
C HIS A 537 50.66 -45.50 24.45
N ASP A 538 49.77 -45.41 23.44
CA ASP A 538 49.29 -44.14 22.89
C ASP A 538 48.37 -43.39 23.87
N GLU A 539 47.58 -44.08 24.71
CA GLU A 539 46.78 -43.50 25.79
C GLU A 539 47.64 -43.09 26.99
N GLU A 540 48.76 -43.75 27.27
CA GLU A 540 49.75 -43.29 28.26
C GLU A 540 50.52 -42.08 27.73
N ASP A 541 50.95 -42.07 26.47
CA ASP A 541 51.56 -40.91 25.82
C ASP A 541 50.58 -39.74 25.70
N LEU A 542 49.30 -40.01 25.41
CA LEU A 542 48.22 -39.01 25.43
C LEU A 542 47.85 -38.60 26.85
N ARG A 543 47.88 -39.48 27.86
CA ARG A 543 47.62 -39.10 29.27
C ARG A 543 48.79 -38.32 29.86
N GLU A 544 50.03 -38.59 29.46
CA GLU A 544 51.18 -37.78 29.88
C GLU A 544 51.17 -36.42 29.18
N ARG A 545 50.85 -36.37 27.88
CA ARG A 545 50.66 -35.11 27.14
C ARG A 545 49.41 -34.35 27.59
N MET A 546 48.32 -35.03 27.89
CA MET A 546 47.09 -34.44 28.41
C MET A 546 47.24 -34.05 29.88
N ALA A 547 47.98 -34.77 30.72
CA ALA A 547 48.25 -34.34 32.10
C ALA A 547 49.29 -33.21 32.16
N ALA A 548 50.22 -33.14 31.19
CA ALA A 548 51.12 -31.99 31.03
C ALA A 548 50.36 -30.77 30.45
N PHE A 549 49.40 -31.00 29.56
CA PHE A 549 48.52 -29.98 28.99
C PHE A 549 47.40 -29.55 29.95
N GLU A 550 46.89 -30.44 30.80
CA GLU A 550 45.94 -30.16 31.86
C GLU A 550 46.63 -29.47 33.02
N ARG A 551 47.87 -29.84 33.38
CA ARG A 551 48.67 -29.05 34.32
C ARG A 551 49.01 -27.66 33.78
N SER A 552 49.27 -27.52 32.48
CA SER A 552 49.50 -26.20 31.87
C SER A 552 48.20 -25.39 31.71
N ILE A 553 47.06 -26.06 31.46
CA ILE A 553 45.72 -25.46 31.44
C ILE A 553 45.23 -25.14 32.85
N GLU A 554 45.55 -25.91 33.87
CA GLU A 554 45.20 -25.65 35.27
C GLU A 554 46.03 -24.51 35.82
N LEU A 555 47.35 -24.46 35.55
CA LEU A 555 48.17 -23.29 35.85
C LEU A 555 47.68 -22.05 35.09
N ALA A 556 47.27 -22.19 33.82
CA ALA A 556 46.69 -21.10 33.05
C ALA A 556 45.27 -20.73 33.52
N ARG A 557 44.46 -21.66 34.03
CA ARG A 557 43.11 -21.44 34.57
C ARG A 557 43.14 -20.89 35.98
N GLU A 558 44.14 -21.22 36.80
CA GLU A 558 44.35 -20.63 38.11
C GLU A 558 44.89 -19.20 37.98
N ASP A 559 45.81 -18.95 37.04
CA ASP A 559 46.26 -17.60 36.69
C ASP A 559 45.11 -16.78 36.03
N ARG A 560 44.24 -17.42 35.23
CA ARG A 560 43.00 -16.79 34.73
C ARG A 560 41.98 -16.56 35.84
N ARG A 561 41.78 -17.48 36.78
CA ARG A 561 40.83 -17.34 37.89
C ARG A 561 41.28 -16.30 38.91
N LEU A 562 42.58 -16.13 39.12
CA LEU A 562 43.12 -15.05 39.95
C LEU A 562 42.97 -13.69 39.25
N ARG A 563 43.24 -13.60 37.94
CA ARG A 563 43.00 -12.39 37.15
C ARG A 563 41.52 -12.08 36.93
N GLU A 564 40.67 -13.10 36.81
CA GLU A 564 39.21 -12.97 36.71
C GLU A 564 38.63 -12.54 38.04
N LYS A 565 39.10 -13.07 39.19
CA LYS A 565 38.69 -12.58 40.51
C LYS A 565 39.18 -11.16 40.78
N GLU A 566 40.41 -10.79 40.39
CA GLU A 566 40.86 -9.39 40.47
C GLU A 566 40.07 -8.46 39.53
N MET A 567 39.73 -8.94 38.32
CA MET A 567 38.90 -8.20 37.37
C MET A 567 37.43 -8.15 37.80
N GLU A 568 36.89 -9.17 38.47
CA GLU A 568 35.54 -9.21 39.01
C GLU A 568 35.42 -8.33 40.25
N ILE A 569 36.44 -8.27 41.12
CA ILE A 569 36.46 -7.32 42.24
C ILE A 569 36.56 -5.88 41.70
N ARG A 570 37.40 -5.62 40.68
CA ARG A 570 37.47 -4.31 40.02
C ARG A 570 36.24 -3.98 39.19
N ARG A 571 35.57 -4.98 38.60
CA ARG A 571 34.29 -4.81 37.87
C ARG A 571 33.13 -4.64 38.81
N ALA A 572 33.09 -5.30 39.97
CA ALA A 572 32.07 -5.09 40.99
C ALA A 572 32.20 -3.68 41.60
N GLN A 573 33.42 -3.23 41.90
CA GLN A 573 33.68 -1.87 42.35
C GLN A 573 33.32 -0.82 41.28
N ARG A 574 33.70 -1.05 40.01
CA ARG A 574 33.28 -0.17 38.90
C ARG A 574 31.80 -0.26 38.57
N GLU A 575 31.16 -1.41 38.74
CA GLU A 575 29.71 -1.58 38.53
C GLU A 575 28.92 -0.94 39.67
N GLU A 576 29.43 -0.90 40.90
CA GLU A 576 28.80 -0.14 41.98
C GLU A 576 28.99 1.37 41.77
N GLU A 577 30.18 1.82 41.37
CA GLU A 577 30.42 3.22 40.99
C GLU A 577 29.61 3.63 39.74
N LEU A 578 29.50 2.76 38.74
CA LEU A 578 28.66 2.97 37.55
C LEU A 578 27.17 2.86 37.88
N ARG A 579 26.73 1.97 38.77
CA ARG A 579 25.33 1.92 39.22
C ARG A 579 24.97 3.16 40.03
N GLN A 580 25.87 3.68 40.87
CA GLN A 580 25.64 4.94 41.58
C GLN A 580 25.66 6.14 40.62
N ALA A 581 26.58 6.17 39.64
CA ALA A 581 26.62 7.20 38.60
C ALA A 581 25.42 7.10 37.63
N ASP A 582 24.96 5.90 37.30
CA ASP A 582 23.82 5.63 36.41
C ASP A 582 22.51 5.87 37.14
N VAL A 583 22.40 5.59 38.44
CA VAL A 583 21.24 6.01 39.25
C VAL A 583 21.19 7.54 39.33
N GLN A 584 22.32 8.22 39.51
CA GLN A 584 22.36 9.69 39.48
C GLN A 584 22.08 10.27 38.08
N ARG A 585 22.58 9.64 37.01
CA ARG A 585 22.28 10.04 35.62
C ARG A 585 20.83 9.74 35.25
N LEU A 586 20.27 8.62 35.68
CA LEU A 586 18.85 8.29 35.48
C LEU A 586 17.97 9.23 36.29
N HIS A 587 18.39 9.68 37.47
CA HIS A 587 17.63 10.68 38.22
C HIS A 587 17.69 12.05 37.54
N ARG A 588 18.87 12.51 37.09
CA ARG A 588 19.02 13.75 36.31
C ARG A 588 18.25 13.68 34.99
N HIS A 589 18.35 12.59 34.25
CA HIS A 589 17.61 12.37 33.01
C HIS A 589 16.10 12.26 33.26
N ARG A 590 15.64 11.67 34.38
CA ARG A 590 14.21 11.66 34.73
C ARG A 590 13.70 13.05 35.08
N VAL A 591 14.51 13.88 35.77
CA VAL A 591 14.17 15.27 36.05
C VAL A 591 14.17 16.09 34.76
N GLU A 592 15.18 15.95 33.89
CA GLU A 592 15.25 16.63 32.59
C GLU A 592 14.13 16.20 31.64
N VAL A 593 13.79 14.90 31.59
CA VAL A 593 12.65 14.42 30.79
C VAL A 593 11.34 14.93 31.37
N ALA A 594 11.18 14.95 32.71
CA ALA A 594 9.98 15.51 33.34
C ALA A 594 9.85 17.02 33.09
N GLU A 595 10.96 17.77 33.11
CA GLU A 595 11.00 19.20 32.78
C GLU A 595 10.73 19.45 31.30
N LEU A 596 11.33 18.67 30.39
CA LEU A 596 11.08 18.74 28.95
C LEU A 596 9.64 18.33 28.61
N GLU A 597 9.07 17.33 29.27
CA GLU A 597 7.66 16.97 29.14
C GLU A 597 6.75 18.06 29.70
N ALA A 598 7.07 18.66 30.84
CA ALA A 598 6.33 19.79 31.39
C ALA A 598 6.38 20.99 30.43
N ARG A 599 7.54 21.25 29.83
CA ARG A 599 7.74 22.31 28.83
C ARG A 599 6.98 22.03 27.54
N ARG A 600 7.09 20.82 26.97
CA ARG A 600 6.29 20.39 25.81
C ARG A 600 4.80 20.48 26.09
N ARG A 601 4.34 20.06 27.27
CA ARG A 601 2.94 20.22 27.66
C ARG A 601 2.53 21.69 27.76
N ARG A 602 3.42 22.60 28.16
CA ARG A 602 3.14 24.06 28.17
C ARG A 602 3.10 24.61 26.74
N GLU A 603 4.03 24.20 25.88
CA GLU A 603 4.12 24.61 24.47
C GLU A 603 2.94 24.06 23.63
N ASP A 604 2.58 22.79 23.78
CA ASP A 604 1.40 22.20 23.12
C ASP A 604 0.11 22.89 23.58
N ARG A 605 0.04 23.30 24.85
CA ARG A 605 -1.11 24.03 25.39
C ARG A 605 -1.15 25.47 24.88
N SER A 606 -0.02 26.18 24.83
CA SER A 606 0.03 27.54 24.29
C SER A 606 -0.28 27.55 22.79
N ALA A 607 0.21 26.55 22.05
CA ALA A 607 -0.11 26.34 20.64
C ALA A 607 -1.60 26.05 20.43
N ARG A 608 -2.22 25.23 21.28
CA ARG A 608 -3.68 24.98 21.24
C ARG A 608 -4.48 26.24 21.54
N LEU A 609 -4.08 27.03 22.55
CA LEU A 609 -4.73 28.30 22.87
C LEU A 609 -4.58 29.33 21.75
N ALA A 610 -3.39 29.42 21.15
CA ALA A 610 -3.14 30.28 20.00
C ALA A 610 -4.02 29.88 18.80
N GLY A 611 -4.02 28.59 18.44
CA GLY A 611 -4.86 28.09 17.35
C GLY A 611 -6.37 28.30 17.59
N MET A 612 -6.84 28.16 18.84
CA MET A 612 -8.23 28.47 19.19
C MET A 612 -8.53 29.98 19.07
N ARG A 613 -7.61 30.85 19.46
CA ARG A 613 -7.77 32.32 19.31
C ARG A 613 -7.77 32.76 17.85
N ASP A 614 -6.93 32.15 17.02
CA ASP A 614 -6.87 32.43 15.59
C ASP A 614 -8.17 32.01 14.88
N GLU A 615 -8.68 30.81 15.18
CA GLU A 615 -9.96 30.35 14.64
C GLU A 615 -11.14 31.22 15.12
N LEU A 616 -11.11 31.69 16.38
CA LEU A 616 -12.12 32.60 16.91
C LEU A 616 -12.08 33.97 16.19
N THR A 617 -10.88 34.50 15.92
CA THR A 617 -10.70 35.73 15.15
C THR A 617 -11.25 35.57 13.74
N ARG A 618 -10.91 34.46 13.06
CA ARG A 618 -11.43 34.12 11.74
C ARG A 618 -12.96 33.98 11.72
N LEU A 619 -13.54 33.33 12.73
CA LEU A 619 -14.99 33.18 12.83
C LEU A 619 -15.70 34.52 13.05
N ARG A 620 -15.11 35.43 13.84
CA ARG A 620 -15.64 36.79 14.02
C ARG A 620 -15.56 37.61 12.73
N GLU A 621 -14.48 37.50 11.97
CA GLU A 621 -14.39 38.12 10.63
C GLU A 621 -15.49 37.60 9.70
N LEU A 622 -15.72 36.28 9.67
CA LEU A 622 -16.81 35.68 8.89
C LEU A 622 -18.19 36.16 9.38
N GLU A 623 -18.41 36.26 10.69
CA GLU A 623 -19.65 36.82 11.25
C GLU A 623 -19.88 38.26 10.78
N THR A 624 -18.86 39.12 10.84
CA THR A 624 -18.97 40.52 10.37
C THR A 624 -19.26 40.61 8.87
N ARG A 625 -18.67 39.72 8.06
CA ARG A 625 -18.95 39.65 6.62
C ARG A 625 -20.39 39.24 6.35
N ASP A 626 -20.84 38.15 6.95
CA ASP A 626 -22.18 37.59 6.69
C ASP A 626 -23.28 38.47 7.29
N THR A 627 -23.01 39.20 8.38
CA THR A 627 -23.95 40.22 8.91
C THR A 627 -24.12 41.40 7.96
N ASN A 628 -23.03 41.86 7.34
CA ASN A 628 -23.07 42.88 6.29
C ASN A 628 -23.81 42.38 5.03
N GLU A 629 -23.58 41.12 4.62
CA GLU A 629 -24.30 40.50 3.51
C GLU A 629 -25.82 40.41 3.81
N ALA A 630 -26.20 39.96 5.01
CA ALA A 630 -27.60 39.93 5.43
C ALA A 630 -28.24 41.33 5.43
N ALA A 631 -27.51 42.36 5.89
CA ALA A 631 -28.01 43.74 5.90
C ALA A 631 -28.27 44.26 4.48
N THR A 632 -27.33 44.03 3.55
CA THR A 632 -27.51 44.43 2.14
C THR A 632 -28.64 43.69 1.43
N LEU A 633 -28.82 42.39 1.72
CA LEU A 633 -29.94 41.60 1.20
C LEU A 633 -31.29 42.07 1.75
N ARG A 634 -31.38 42.45 3.02
CA ARG A 634 -32.60 43.04 3.60
C ARG A 634 -32.95 44.35 2.92
N GLU A 635 -31.96 45.24 2.74
CA GLU A 635 -32.17 46.51 2.05
C GLU A 635 -32.64 46.31 0.60
N ALA A 636 -32.02 45.39 -0.14
CA ALA A 636 -32.45 45.03 -1.50
C ALA A 636 -33.87 44.45 -1.52
N GLY A 637 -34.20 43.60 -0.54
CA GLY A 637 -35.55 43.04 -0.38
C GLY A 637 -36.62 44.11 -0.14
N TYR A 638 -36.32 45.12 0.69
CA TYR A 638 -37.21 46.27 0.89
C TYR A 638 -37.41 47.06 -0.40
N ARG A 639 -36.34 47.36 -1.13
CA ARG A 639 -36.43 48.07 -2.43
C ARG A 639 -37.26 47.29 -3.45
N LEU A 640 -37.09 45.97 -3.54
CA LEU A 640 -37.90 45.12 -4.44
C LEU A 640 -39.38 45.14 -4.07
N LYS A 641 -39.69 45.10 -2.77
CA LYS A 641 -41.07 45.21 -2.27
C LYS A 641 -41.71 46.52 -2.68
N ASP A 642 -41.02 47.65 -2.51
CA ASP A 642 -41.51 48.97 -2.91
C ASP A 642 -41.75 49.04 -4.43
N VAL A 643 -40.85 48.50 -5.25
CA VAL A 643 -41.02 48.47 -6.71
C VAL A 643 -42.24 47.61 -7.10
N ILE A 644 -42.44 46.45 -6.47
CA ILE A 644 -43.62 45.60 -6.72
C ILE A 644 -44.91 46.34 -6.34
N GLU A 645 -44.93 47.05 -5.22
CA GLU A 645 -46.09 47.80 -4.74
C GLU A 645 -46.43 48.96 -5.69
N THR A 646 -45.42 49.75 -6.10
CA THR A 646 -45.62 50.83 -7.09
C THR A 646 -46.10 50.31 -8.43
N LEU A 647 -45.59 49.16 -8.90
CA LEU A 647 -46.05 48.53 -10.15
C LEU A 647 -47.49 48.01 -10.01
N GLY A 648 -47.86 47.45 -8.85
CA GLY A 648 -49.24 47.08 -8.52
C GLY A 648 -50.20 48.27 -8.57
N GLY A 649 -49.78 49.44 -8.07
CA GLY A 649 -50.52 50.69 -8.20
C GLY A 649 -50.72 51.11 -9.66
N LYS A 650 -49.70 51.00 -10.52
CA LYS A 650 -49.82 51.29 -11.95
C LYS A 650 -50.75 50.31 -12.67
N MET A 651 -50.70 49.02 -12.33
CA MET A 651 -51.58 48.00 -12.91
C MET A 651 -53.06 48.27 -12.57
N THR A 652 -53.37 48.57 -11.30
CA THR A 652 -54.75 48.88 -10.88
C THR A 652 -55.29 50.14 -11.57
N ALA A 653 -54.45 51.16 -11.74
CA ALA A 653 -54.81 52.35 -12.53
C ALA A 653 -55.11 51.98 -14.00
N ALA A 654 -54.26 51.19 -14.65
CA ALA A 654 -54.47 50.75 -16.03
C ALA A 654 -55.70 49.85 -16.19
N GLU A 655 -55.98 48.96 -15.23
CA GLU A 655 -57.20 48.14 -15.21
C GLU A 655 -58.46 49.00 -15.12
N SER A 656 -58.44 50.02 -14.26
CA SER A 656 -59.57 50.97 -14.14
C SER A 656 -59.78 51.77 -15.44
N ALA A 657 -58.70 52.14 -16.13
CA ALA A 657 -58.75 52.84 -17.41
C ALA A 657 -59.27 51.94 -18.55
N LEU A 658 -58.87 50.67 -18.58
CA LEU A 658 -59.43 49.68 -19.50
C LEU A 658 -60.92 49.43 -19.25
N ALA A 659 -61.35 49.37 -17.98
CA ALA A 659 -62.75 49.19 -17.62
C ALA A 659 -63.61 50.40 -18.06
N SER A 660 -63.12 51.63 -17.85
CA SER A 660 -63.82 52.84 -18.31
C SER A 660 -63.86 52.96 -19.84
N ALA A 661 -62.81 52.53 -20.55
CA ALA A 661 -62.84 52.49 -22.01
C ALA A 661 -63.76 51.39 -22.58
N ARG A 662 -63.88 50.24 -21.91
CA ARG A 662 -64.82 49.16 -22.27
C ARG A 662 -66.28 49.59 -22.11
N THR A 663 -66.59 50.31 -21.04
CA THR A 663 -67.93 50.87 -20.85
C THR A 663 -68.26 51.92 -21.91
N ARG A 664 -67.31 52.80 -22.24
CA ARG A 664 -67.45 53.80 -23.31
C ARG A 664 -67.59 53.19 -24.71
N THR A 665 -66.85 52.12 -25.01
CA THR A 665 -67.02 51.40 -26.29
C THR A 665 -68.39 50.74 -26.36
N ALA A 666 -68.86 50.09 -25.29
CA ALA A 666 -70.22 49.51 -25.24
C ALA A 666 -71.32 50.58 -25.46
N GLU A 667 -71.13 51.79 -24.93
CA GLU A 667 -72.04 52.92 -25.17
C GLU A 667 -72.02 53.38 -26.64
N LEU A 668 -70.84 53.54 -27.23
CA LEU A 668 -70.69 53.91 -28.64
C LEU A 668 -71.27 52.84 -29.59
N THR A 669 -71.13 51.55 -29.25
CA THR A 669 -71.74 50.46 -30.01
C THR A 669 -73.27 50.55 -29.96
N ARG A 670 -73.88 50.81 -28.79
CA ARG A 670 -75.34 51.03 -28.70
C ARG A 670 -75.81 52.21 -29.54
N ILE A 671 -75.04 53.30 -29.59
CA ILE A 671 -75.35 54.47 -30.43
C ILE A 671 -75.26 54.12 -31.93
N ALA A 672 -74.28 53.30 -32.31
CA ALA A 672 -74.09 52.87 -33.70
C ALA A 672 -75.16 51.87 -34.16
N ASP A 673 -75.58 50.96 -33.28
CA ASP A 673 -76.54 49.88 -33.59
C ASP A 673 -77.99 50.36 -33.47
N GLY A 674 -78.32 51.18 -32.47
CA GLY A 674 -79.66 51.75 -32.29
C GLY A 674 -80.12 52.67 -33.43
N ARG A 675 -79.18 53.14 -34.27
CA ARG A 675 -79.48 53.90 -35.49
C ARG A 675 -79.60 53.03 -36.74
N ASN A 676 -79.04 51.81 -36.73
CA ASN A 676 -79.18 50.86 -37.83
C ASN A 676 -80.54 50.15 -37.79
N GLU A 677 -81.13 49.90 -36.62
CA GLU A 677 -82.51 49.39 -36.51
C GLU A 677 -83.54 50.42 -37.01
N ALA A 678 -83.35 51.72 -36.72
CA ALA A 678 -84.20 52.79 -37.26
C ALA A 678 -84.04 53.03 -38.78
N VAL A 679 -82.94 52.60 -39.39
CA VAL A 679 -82.66 52.73 -40.84
C VAL A 679 -82.99 51.43 -41.61
N ALA A 680 -83.09 50.29 -40.93
CA ALA A 680 -83.54 49.02 -41.52
C ALA A 680 -85.08 48.91 -41.61
N GLU A 681 -85.84 49.69 -40.85
CA GLU A 681 -87.31 49.68 -40.84
C GLU A 681 -87.95 50.72 -41.82
N SER A 682 -87.14 51.52 -42.52
CA SER A 682 -87.60 52.62 -43.41
C SER A 682 -87.22 52.46 -44.90
N ALA A 683 -86.85 51.26 -45.36
CA ALA A 683 -86.46 51.00 -46.75
C ALA A 683 -87.41 50.05 -47.53
N ARG A 684 -88.73 50.22 -47.40
CA ARG A 684 -89.72 49.77 -48.40
C ARG A 684 -90.86 50.79 -48.54
N SER A 685 -91.04 51.26 -49.78
CA SER A 685 -92.20 51.98 -50.35
C SER A 685 -92.17 53.52 -50.40
N SER A 686 -92.44 53.98 -51.63
CA SER A 686 -92.75 55.35 -52.11
C SER A 686 -91.59 56.35 -52.08
N GLY A 687 -91.19 57.01 -53.17
CA GLY A 687 -91.92 57.36 -54.38
C GLY A 687 -92.52 58.76 -54.27
N GLY A 688 -91.71 59.78 -54.58
CA GLY A 688 -92.19 61.05 -55.14
C GLY A 688 -92.31 62.28 -54.24
N GLY A 689 -91.74 63.39 -54.72
CA GLY A 689 -92.21 64.78 -54.53
C GLY A 689 -91.68 65.53 -53.29
N PHE A 690 -90.80 66.54 -53.39
CA PHE A 690 -90.97 67.91 -53.90
C PHE A 690 -91.40 68.92 -52.79
N TRP A 691 -90.39 69.62 -52.24
CA TRP A 691 -90.32 70.82 -51.36
C TRP A 691 -90.96 70.84 -49.95
N SER A 692 -90.10 70.91 -48.93
CA SER A 692 -90.21 71.95 -47.87
C SER A 692 -88.93 72.04 -47.01
N ARG A 693 -88.45 73.28 -46.86
CA ARG A 693 -87.38 73.75 -45.97
C ARG A 693 -87.95 73.82 -44.55
N THR A 694 -87.32 73.22 -43.54
CA THR A 694 -87.24 73.76 -42.16
C THR A 694 -86.30 72.95 -41.24
N ALA A 695 -85.50 73.72 -40.50
CA ALA A 695 -85.03 73.57 -39.11
C ALA A 695 -84.22 72.34 -38.66
N ARG A 696 -82.99 72.67 -38.24
CA ARG A 696 -81.97 71.88 -37.51
C ARG A 696 -82.44 71.55 -36.08
N PRO A 697 -82.09 70.36 -35.56
CA PRO A 697 -81.37 70.29 -34.28
C PRO A 697 -80.16 69.34 -34.39
N ASP A 698 -78.94 69.82 -34.19
CA ASP A 698 -78.23 69.95 -32.90
C ASP A 698 -77.55 68.62 -32.47
N ASP A 699 -76.23 68.61 -32.65
CA ASP A 699 -75.16 67.79 -32.04
C ASP A 699 -75.35 66.30 -31.75
N GLY A 700 -76.02 65.57 -32.65
CA GLY A 700 -75.86 64.11 -32.71
C GLY A 700 -74.61 63.72 -33.48
N LYS A 701 -73.52 63.32 -32.79
CA LYS A 701 -72.30 62.74 -33.41
C LYS A 701 -72.69 61.81 -34.55
N SER A 702 -72.13 62.07 -35.72
CA SER A 702 -72.42 61.31 -36.91
C SER A 702 -72.09 59.83 -36.65
N PRO A 703 -72.88 58.85 -37.12
CA PRO A 703 -72.54 57.44 -36.98
C PRO A 703 -71.15 57.10 -37.56
N ARG A 704 -70.63 57.93 -38.48
CA ARG A 704 -69.24 57.84 -38.95
C ARG A 704 -68.21 58.28 -37.90
N GLU A 705 -68.52 59.30 -37.11
CA GLU A 705 -67.67 59.77 -36.00
C GLU A 705 -67.68 58.78 -34.85
N ALA A 706 -68.86 58.24 -34.48
CA ALA A 706 -68.96 57.18 -33.49
C ALA A 706 -68.14 55.94 -33.88
N ARG A 707 -68.17 55.53 -35.16
CA ARG A 707 -67.31 54.43 -35.66
C ARG A 707 -65.82 54.78 -35.68
N ARG A 708 -65.43 56.03 -35.93
CA ARG A 708 -64.02 56.48 -35.87
C ARG A 708 -63.52 56.48 -34.42
N GLU A 709 -64.31 57.02 -33.50
CA GLU A 709 -64.01 57.00 -32.06
C GLU A 709 -63.92 55.57 -31.53
N MET A 710 -64.85 54.70 -31.94
CA MET A 710 -64.82 53.27 -31.59
C MET A 710 -63.54 52.60 -32.07
N LYS A 711 -63.11 52.81 -33.33
CA LYS A 711 -61.83 52.28 -33.83
C LYS A 711 -60.61 52.83 -33.08
N SER A 712 -60.61 54.12 -32.74
CA SER A 712 -59.52 54.69 -31.94
C SER A 712 -59.48 54.13 -30.51
N LEU A 713 -60.65 53.89 -29.90
CA LEU A 713 -60.77 53.26 -28.59
C LEU A 713 -60.41 51.78 -28.62
N GLU A 714 -60.77 51.03 -29.66
CA GLU A 714 -60.34 49.64 -29.85
C GLU A 714 -58.82 49.53 -29.97
N LYS A 715 -58.20 50.44 -30.75
CA LYS A 715 -56.75 50.51 -30.85
C LYS A 715 -56.12 50.82 -29.49
N TRP A 716 -56.62 51.83 -28.78
CA TRP A 716 -56.16 52.19 -27.44
C TRP A 716 -56.35 51.04 -26.43
N LEU A 717 -57.49 50.33 -26.48
CA LEU A 717 -57.77 49.16 -25.64
C LEU A 717 -56.79 48.00 -25.89
N ARG A 718 -56.36 47.80 -27.15
CA ARG A 718 -55.30 46.82 -27.47
C ARG A 718 -53.96 47.26 -26.92
N GLU A 719 -53.55 48.50 -27.19
CA GLU A 719 -52.27 49.05 -26.73
C GLU A 719 -52.17 49.05 -25.19
N GLU A 720 -53.22 49.49 -24.50
CA GLU A 720 -53.25 49.51 -23.03
C GLU A 720 -53.41 48.08 -22.46
N GLY A 721 -54.06 47.17 -23.18
CA GLY A 721 -54.13 45.74 -22.84
C GLY A 721 -52.77 45.06 -22.92
N GLU A 722 -52.00 45.32 -23.98
CA GLU A 722 -50.61 44.86 -24.14
C GLU A 722 -49.70 45.47 -23.06
N ARG A 723 -49.88 46.75 -22.75
CA ARG A 723 -49.15 47.42 -21.67
C ARG A 723 -49.44 46.79 -20.30
N LEU A 724 -50.70 46.50 -20.00
CA LEU A 724 -51.09 45.82 -18.76
C LEU A 724 -50.53 44.40 -18.71
N ALA A 725 -50.53 43.66 -19.82
CA ALA A 725 -49.90 42.35 -19.90
C ALA A 725 -48.39 42.45 -19.61
N GLY A 726 -47.69 43.42 -20.21
CA GLY A 726 -46.28 43.69 -19.94
C GLY A 726 -46.00 44.01 -18.47
N MET A 727 -46.82 44.86 -17.83
CA MET A 727 -46.69 45.16 -16.40
C MET A 727 -46.95 43.94 -15.51
N ARG A 728 -47.88 43.06 -15.88
CA ARG A 728 -48.12 41.79 -15.16
C ARG A 728 -46.91 40.86 -15.23
N ASP A 729 -46.28 40.75 -16.39
CA ASP A 729 -45.10 39.92 -16.56
C ASP A 729 -43.87 40.51 -15.84
N GLU A 730 -43.70 41.83 -15.88
CA GLU A 730 -42.67 42.54 -15.10
C GLU A 730 -42.87 42.32 -13.59
N ARG A 731 -44.12 42.42 -13.11
CA ARG A 731 -44.45 42.15 -11.71
C ARG A 731 -44.10 40.72 -11.31
N ARG A 732 -44.46 39.73 -12.13
CA ARG A 732 -44.12 38.32 -11.89
C ARG A 732 -42.59 38.11 -11.84
N ALA A 733 -41.85 38.76 -12.73
CA ALA A 733 -40.39 38.69 -12.75
C ALA A 733 -39.77 39.30 -11.47
N LEU A 734 -40.32 40.42 -10.99
CA LEU A 734 -39.90 41.05 -9.73
C LEU A 734 -40.28 40.22 -8.50
N GLU A 735 -41.47 39.62 -8.47
CA GLU A 735 -41.89 38.70 -7.40
C GLU A 735 -40.97 37.47 -7.33
N LEU A 736 -40.59 36.90 -8.47
CA LEU A 736 -39.62 35.80 -8.52
C LEU A 736 -38.26 36.22 -7.96
N ARG A 737 -37.75 37.40 -8.36
CA ARG A 737 -36.50 37.97 -7.82
C ARG A 737 -36.59 38.18 -6.31
N ARG A 738 -37.75 38.63 -5.80
CA ARG A 738 -37.97 38.80 -4.35
C ARG A 738 -37.88 37.47 -3.61
N ILE A 739 -38.52 36.41 -4.12
CA ILE A 739 -38.44 35.07 -3.53
C ILE A 739 -36.98 34.58 -3.51
N THR A 740 -36.25 34.76 -4.61
CA THR A 740 -34.82 34.40 -4.67
C THR A 740 -33.99 35.18 -3.65
N HIS A 741 -34.26 36.47 -3.45
CA HIS A 741 -33.61 37.29 -2.43
C HIS A 741 -33.95 36.85 -1.00
N GLU A 742 -35.20 36.48 -0.73
CA GLU A 742 -35.63 35.96 0.57
C GLU A 742 -34.94 34.62 0.89
N ASP A 743 -34.78 33.73 -0.09
CA ASP A 743 -34.07 32.47 0.07
C ASP A 743 -32.56 32.68 0.32
N GLN A 744 -31.94 33.64 -0.40
CA GLN A 744 -30.55 34.04 -0.15
C GLN A 744 -30.37 34.60 1.26
N LEU A 745 -31.30 35.43 1.73
CA LEU A 745 -31.27 35.98 3.08
C LEU A 745 -31.36 34.87 4.13
N ARG A 746 -32.30 33.93 3.98
CA ARG A 746 -32.42 32.77 4.88
C ARG A 746 -31.12 31.95 4.94
N ALA A 747 -30.51 31.69 3.78
CA ALA A 747 -29.25 30.95 3.72
C ALA A 747 -28.11 31.69 4.46
N VAL A 748 -28.03 33.01 4.36
CA VAL A 748 -27.04 33.82 5.10
C VAL A 748 -27.34 33.80 6.60
N GLU A 749 -28.61 33.89 7.01
CA GLU A 749 -29.01 33.85 8.42
C GLU A 749 -28.72 32.48 9.06
N GLU A 750 -28.92 31.39 8.33
CA GLU A 750 -28.53 30.04 8.76
C GLU A 750 -27.00 29.94 8.94
N ARG A 751 -26.22 30.45 7.98
CA ARG A 751 -24.74 30.51 8.12
C ARG A 751 -24.32 31.32 9.34
N LEU A 752 -24.92 32.48 9.57
CA LEU A 752 -24.65 33.31 10.75
C LEU A 752 -24.95 32.58 12.06
N SER A 753 -26.06 31.85 12.13
CA SER A 753 -26.41 31.06 13.32
C SER A 753 -25.37 29.97 13.59
N GLY A 754 -24.88 29.30 12.54
CA GLY A 754 -23.83 28.30 12.63
C GLY A 754 -22.50 28.90 13.07
N ILE A 755 -22.10 30.05 12.51
CA ILE A 755 -20.87 30.76 12.91
C ILE A 755 -20.94 31.14 14.40
N ARG A 756 -22.06 31.70 14.85
CA ARG A 756 -22.25 32.08 16.27
C ARG A 756 -22.16 30.90 17.22
N SER A 757 -22.76 29.76 16.88
CA SER A 757 -22.62 28.55 17.70
C SER A 757 -21.16 28.07 17.81
N ARG A 758 -20.38 28.20 16.73
CA ARG A 758 -18.96 27.84 16.71
C ARG A 758 -18.12 28.82 17.53
N ILE A 759 -18.42 30.12 17.47
CA ILE A 759 -17.78 31.13 18.31
C ILE A 759 -18.00 30.78 19.79
N LEU A 760 -19.25 30.54 20.21
CA LEU A 760 -19.56 30.15 21.59
C LEU A 760 -18.83 28.87 22.02
N PHE A 761 -18.79 27.85 21.15
CA PHE A 761 -18.03 26.62 21.43
C PHE A 761 -16.54 26.88 21.67
N HIS A 762 -15.91 27.73 20.87
CA HIS A 762 -14.50 28.08 21.04
C HIS A 762 -14.26 28.98 22.27
N GLU A 763 -15.19 29.89 22.59
CA GLU A 763 -15.14 30.69 23.81
C GLU A 763 -15.23 29.81 25.06
N ASP A 764 -16.16 28.85 25.09
CA ASP A 764 -16.29 27.87 26.17
C ASP A 764 -15.07 26.96 26.28
N ALA A 765 -14.51 26.51 25.15
CA ALA A 765 -13.30 25.69 25.14
C ALA A 765 -12.07 26.44 25.68
N ILE A 766 -11.90 27.71 25.30
CA ILE A 766 -10.86 28.58 25.86
C ILE A 766 -11.11 28.79 27.36
N GLY A 767 -12.36 29.04 27.76
CA GLY A 767 -12.76 29.17 29.16
C GLY A 767 -12.38 27.95 30.00
N ALA A 768 -12.73 26.75 29.52
CA ALA A 768 -12.41 25.49 30.18
C ALA A 768 -10.89 25.25 30.31
N LEU A 769 -10.11 25.61 29.28
CA LEU A 769 -8.65 25.51 29.31
C LEU A 769 -8.02 26.48 30.32
N LEU A 770 -8.55 27.70 30.45
CA LEU A 770 -8.08 28.69 31.41
C LEU A 770 -8.50 28.35 32.85
N THR A 771 -9.73 27.87 33.08
CA THR A 771 -10.19 27.52 34.43
C THR A 771 -9.46 26.32 35.01
N ARG A 772 -9.04 25.35 34.17
CA ARG A 772 -8.26 24.18 34.60
C ARG A 772 -6.86 24.55 35.10
N GLU A 773 -6.36 25.73 34.74
CA GLU A 773 -5.08 26.29 35.23
C GLU A 773 -5.20 26.70 36.71
N SER A 774 -6.35 27.25 37.11
CA SER A 774 -6.59 27.68 38.49
C SER A 774 -6.87 26.54 39.48
N SER A 775 -7.24 25.35 38.98
CA SER A 775 -7.66 24.22 39.80
C SER A 775 -6.64 23.08 39.87
N ALA A 776 -5.46 23.22 39.26
CA ALA A 776 -4.39 22.25 39.43
C ALA A 776 -3.79 22.44 40.83
N PRO A 777 -3.97 21.51 41.78
CA PRO A 777 -3.33 21.63 43.08
C PRO A 777 -1.83 21.73 42.84
N GLU A 778 -1.20 22.77 43.39
CA GLU A 778 0.25 22.82 43.56
C GLU A 778 0.65 21.52 44.23
N HIS A 779 1.17 20.58 43.43
CA HIS A 779 1.55 19.27 43.90
C HIS A 779 2.70 19.49 44.87
N VAL A 780 2.37 19.33 46.15
CA VAL A 780 3.24 19.16 47.30
C VAL A 780 4.50 18.41 46.84
N LEU A 781 5.62 19.11 46.87
CA LEU A 781 6.95 18.53 46.72
C LEU A 781 7.06 17.40 47.76
N PRO A 782 7.42 16.16 47.37
CA PRO A 782 7.67 15.12 48.34
C PRO A 782 8.89 15.51 49.17
N SER A 783 8.66 15.82 50.45
CA SER A 783 9.71 16.05 51.45
C SER A 783 10.30 14.70 51.89
N ASP A 784 10.97 13.99 51.00
CA ASP A 784 11.79 12.84 51.38
C ASP A 784 13.23 13.32 51.60
N GLN A 785 13.49 13.85 52.80
CA GLN A 785 14.83 13.86 53.37
C GLN A 785 15.12 12.45 53.92
N PRO A 786 16.11 11.71 53.40
CA PRO A 786 16.58 10.53 54.09
C PRO A 786 17.47 10.95 55.25
N SER A 787 16.98 10.77 56.48
CA SER A 787 17.80 10.70 57.67
C SER A 787 18.50 9.34 57.71
N HIS A 788 19.73 9.27 57.21
CA HIS A 788 20.90 8.51 57.71
C HIS A 788 21.96 8.29 56.63
#